data_AF-A0A7Y5H5K8-F1
#
_entry.id   AF-A0A7Y5H5K8-F1
#
_cell.length_a   1.000
_cell.length_b   1.000
_cell.length_c   1.000
_cell.angle_alpha   90.00
_cell.angle_beta   90.00
_cell.angle_gamma   90.00
#
_symmetry.space_group_name_H-M   'P 1'
#
loop_
_entity.id
_entity.type
_entity.pdbx_description
1 polymer ?
#
loop_
_entity_poly.entity_id
_entity_poly.type
_entity_poly.pdbx_seq_one_letter_code
_entity_poly.pdbx_strand_id
1 'polypeptide(L)'
;MSDSSQKVVYDPLIEIINHFASKKNEASVSKSTTAATVEERLKNRIIEGEKKGLDDDLKLAMQNYKPLEIINTILLEGMKVVGDLFGKGEMQLPFVLQSAEVMKTAVAYLEPFMEKSSGSQKGTMVLATVKGDVHDIGKNLVDIILTNNGYKVINLGIKVPVETMLQSLHEHKADAIGMSGLLVKSTLIMKENLEVMAERGIQVPVLLGGAALTRRYVEEDLRSVYEAPLFYCEDAFSGLRVMERIASGEPLRAETQADVLTQPATTVAETIKRIRIVRHQWNKALDYITDLDFVVQNTFGRWSVRDVIAHFIGWERILIERLGHVKNNNAEGVAVFTDEGVDEVNTQWVTRFKESDRSEVMDEWNAAQSDLQHIIQSLTDSMLASQARGRTVSEIIAGSSFAHEYEHLQKVQSWLQTFQTASTSTVGVPRVRSDVKPSSSIPNPPFWGDRVVEDISLTDIFPFVNEVALFRGQWQFTRGKMSGSEYQSFVDAKVRPVFDAWKKRALEEKLLIPKVVYGYFPCQSDWNDLVIYENDHTTEKLRFTFPRQSDNHHYCISDFFAPKESGKMDVIGCMLVTVGQQASDFSAQLFESDNYADYLYFHGLSVETAEALAEYWHRQMRLELGIASGDHSDTKKLFQQSYQGSRYSFGYPACPHLEDQSKLFTLLDPKRIGITLTDEYHLVPEQSTSAIIVHHPEAKYFNI
;
A
#
# COMPACT_ATOMS: atom_id res chain seq x y z
N MET A 1 43.06 10.56 -55.88
CA MET A 1 43.73 9.31 -55.49
C MET A 1 43.37 8.99 -54.05
N SER A 2 42.81 7.79 -53.86
CA SER A 2 42.71 6.94 -52.65
C SER A 2 42.27 7.60 -51.33
N ASP A 3 41.04 7.44 -50.84
CA ASP A 3 40.28 6.24 -50.39
C ASP A 3 40.45 5.96 -48.88
N SER A 4 39.29 5.82 -48.23
CA SER A 4 39.04 5.94 -46.81
C SER A 4 38.24 4.72 -46.35
N SER A 5 38.89 3.77 -45.68
CA SER A 5 38.21 2.83 -44.78
C SER A 5 39.21 2.01 -43.95
N GLN A 6 39.31 2.30 -42.66
CA GLN A 6 39.71 1.30 -41.66
C GLN A 6 38.89 1.53 -40.39
N LYS A 7 37.82 0.73 -40.24
CA LYS A 7 37.07 0.58 -38.99
C LYS A 7 37.94 -0.24 -38.03
N VAL A 8 38.16 0.28 -36.83
CA VAL A 8 38.75 -0.46 -35.72
C VAL A 8 37.64 -1.26 -35.02
N VAL A 9 37.80 -2.57 -35.02
CA VAL A 9 36.91 -3.57 -34.41
C VAL A 9 37.44 -3.89 -33.03
N TYR A 10 36.99 -3.18 -32.00
CA TYR A 10 37.25 -3.53 -30.60
C TYR A 10 36.05 -3.11 -29.75
N ASP A 11 35.25 -4.08 -29.32
CA ASP A 11 34.12 -3.89 -28.40
C ASP A 11 34.47 -4.57 -27.05
N PRO A 12 34.83 -3.78 -26.01
CA PRO A 12 35.19 -4.28 -24.69
C PRO A 12 34.10 -5.14 -24.03
N LEU A 13 32.84 -4.97 -24.45
CA LEU A 13 31.69 -5.67 -23.91
C LEU A 13 31.70 -7.17 -24.31
N ILE A 14 32.19 -7.48 -25.51
CA ILE A 14 32.24 -8.86 -26.05
C ILE A 14 33.36 -9.68 -25.36
N GLU A 15 34.51 -9.06 -25.10
CA GLU A 15 35.61 -9.68 -24.34
C GLU A 15 35.19 -10.02 -22.89
N ILE A 16 34.43 -9.13 -22.24
CA ILE A 16 33.90 -9.35 -20.90
C ILE A 16 32.88 -10.52 -20.90
N ILE A 17 32.00 -10.59 -21.90
CA ILE A 17 31.02 -11.68 -22.05
C ILE A 17 31.71 -13.04 -22.21
N ASN A 18 32.83 -13.10 -22.95
CA ASN A 18 33.60 -14.33 -23.15
C ASN A 18 34.43 -14.71 -21.91
N HIS A 19 34.96 -13.73 -21.18
CA HIS A 19 35.72 -13.97 -19.94
C HIS A 19 34.86 -14.64 -18.85
N PHE A 20 33.60 -14.22 -18.71
CA PHE A 20 32.65 -14.79 -17.74
C PHE A 20 31.96 -16.08 -18.20
N ALA A 21 32.12 -16.50 -19.46
CA ALA A 21 31.64 -17.79 -19.94
C ALA A 21 32.46 -18.98 -19.39
N SER A 22 33.68 -18.73 -18.91
CA SER A 22 34.64 -19.79 -18.53
C SER A 22 34.62 -20.20 -17.04
N LYS A 23 33.80 -19.57 -16.19
CA LYS A 23 33.66 -19.94 -14.77
C LYS A 23 32.21 -19.90 -14.31
N LYS A 24 31.46 -21.00 -14.50
CA LYS A 24 30.19 -21.28 -13.83
C LYS A 24 30.15 -22.74 -13.37
N ASN A 25 29.94 -22.96 -12.08
CA ASN A 25 29.30 -24.18 -11.57
C ASN A 25 27.89 -23.84 -11.07
N GLU A 26 26.92 -24.39 -11.79
CA GLU A 26 25.73 -25.13 -11.31
C GLU A 26 24.71 -24.43 -10.38
N ALA A 27 23.76 -23.72 -11.01
CA ALA A 27 22.32 -24.01 -10.91
C ALA A 27 21.57 -23.23 -12.02
N SER A 28 21.31 -23.95 -13.12
CA SER A 28 20.37 -23.70 -14.23
C SER A 28 19.98 -22.26 -14.62
N VAL A 29 20.75 -21.67 -15.56
CA VAL A 29 20.20 -20.82 -16.64
C VAL A 29 20.93 -21.22 -17.92
N SER A 30 20.24 -21.96 -18.79
CA SER A 30 20.74 -22.33 -20.10
C SER A 30 20.81 -21.09 -21.00
N LYS A 31 22.01 -20.62 -21.33
CA LYS A 31 22.24 -19.90 -22.58
C LYS A 31 22.10 -20.91 -23.73
N SER A 32 21.14 -20.68 -24.62
CA SER A 32 21.06 -21.32 -25.95
C SER A 32 20.53 -20.28 -26.94
N THR A 33 21.38 -19.66 -27.78
CA THR A 33 21.62 -20.00 -29.21
C THR A 33 20.34 -20.15 -30.04
N THR A 34 20.15 -19.26 -31.03
CA THR A 34 19.62 -19.43 -32.43
C THR A 34 18.62 -20.56 -32.81
N ALA A 35 18.06 -21.30 -31.87
CA ALA A 35 17.19 -22.47 -32.05
C ALA A 35 15.99 -22.47 -31.06
N ALA A 36 15.76 -21.36 -30.34
CA ALA A 36 14.56 -21.19 -29.51
C ALA A 36 13.33 -20.98 -30.41
N THR A 37 12.19 -21.58 -30.06
CA THR A 37 10.93 -21.41 -30.82
C THR A 37 10.41 -19.97 -30.71
N VAL A 38 9.45 -19.56 -31.55
CA VAL A 38 8.93 -18.18 -31.51
C VAL A 38 8.25 -17.88 -30.17
N GLU A 39 7.61 -18.88 -29.57
CA GLU A 39 6.96 -18.81 -28.27
C GLU A 39 7.98 -18.58 -27.16
N GLU A 40 9.09 -19.33 -27.15
CA GLU A 40 10.17 -19.14 -26.17
C GLU A 40 10.84 -17.77 -26.31
N ARG A 41 11.06 -17.31 -27.54
CA ARG A 41 11.64 -15.97 -27.77
C ARG A 41 10.72 -14.87 -27.27
N LEU A 42 9.43 -14.92 -27.61
CA LEU A 42 8.44 -13.96 -27.10
C LEU A 42 8.34 -13.98 -25.57
N LYS A 43 8.31 -15.18 -24.97
CA LYS A 43 8.30 -15.34 -23.51
C LYS A 43 9.56 -14.74 -22.87
N ASN A 44 10.75 -15.03 -23.40
CA ASN A 44 12.01 -14.53 -22.87
C ASN A 44 12.13 -13.01 -23.04
N ARG A 45 11.65 -12.44 -24.15
CA ARG A 45 11.63 -10.98 -24.34
C ARG A 45 10.78 -10.26 -23.31
N ILE A 46 9.63 -10.84 -22.94
CA ILE A 46 8.81 -10.34 -21.84
C ILE A 46 9.58 -10.42 -20.53
N ILE A 47 10.19 -11.57 -20.21
CA ILE A 47 10.96 -11.76 -18.96
C ILE A 47 12.17 -10.81 -18.86
N GLU A 48 12.86 -10.57 -19.96
CA GLU A 48 14.07 -9.73 -20.02
C GLU A 48 13.77 -8.24 -20.27
N GLY A 49 12.53 -7.88 -20.61
CA GLY A 49 12.16 -6.51 -20.96
C GLY A 49 12.79 -6.03 -22.28
N GLU A 50 13.02 -6.93 -23.25
CA GLU A 50 13.69 -6.60 -24.52
C GLU A 50 12.70 -6.24 -25.64
N LYS A 51 12.68 -4.95 -26.05
CA LYS A 51 11.86 -4.46 -27.19
C LYS A 51 12.44 -4.81 -28.56
N LYS A 52 13.76 -4.99 -28.66
CA LYS A 52 14.46 -5.09 -29.95
C LYS A 52 14.17 -6.42 -30.66
N GLY A 53 13.40 -6.37 -31.75
CA GLY A 53 13.01 -7.55 -32.52
C GLY A 53 11.69 -8.20 -32.06
N LEU A 54 10.98 -7.55 -31.13
CA LEU A 54 9.65 -7.96 -30.69
C LEU A 54 8.67 -8.08 -31.87
N ASP A 55 8.59 -7.06 -32.71
CA ASP A 55 7.67 -7.01 -33.86
C ASP A 55 7.86 -8.17 -34.83
N ASP A 56 9.12 -8.58 -35.06
CA ASP A 56 9.44 -9.68 -35.98
C ASP A 56 9.01 -11.03 -35.42
N ASP A 57 9.18 -11.24 -34.11
CA ASP A 57 8.72 -12.44 -33.43
C ASP A 57 7.19 -12.48 -33.32
N LEU A 58 6.51 -11.34 -33.13
CA LEU A 58 5.05 -11.25 -33.15
C LEU A 58 4.49 -11.57 -34.53
N LYS A 59 5.10 -11.05 -35.61
CA LYS A 59 4.74 -11.40 -37.00
C LYS A 59 4.87 -12.89 -37.27
N LEU A 60 5.94 -13.51 -36.78
CA LEU A 60 6.17 -14.94 -36.98
C LEU A 60 5.15 -15.77 -36.18
N ALA A 61 4.84 -15.38 -34.93
CA ALA A 61 3.84 -16.08 -34.11
C ALA A 61 2.43 -16.00 -34.71
N MET A 62 2.06 -14.87 -35.32
CA MET A 62 0.77 -14.70 -36.01
C MET A 62 0.58 -15.62 -37.23
N GLN A 63 1.62 -16.30 -37.71
CA GLN A 63 1.48 -17.32 -38.76
C GLN A 63 0.84 -18.61 -38.25
N ASN A 64 0.98 -18.89 -36.94
CA ASN A 64 0.55 -20.15 -36.33
C ASN A 64 -0.53 -19.97 -35.26
N TYR A 65 -0.70 -18.77 -34.72
CA TYR A 65 -1.63 -18.46 -33.63
C TYR A 65 -2.49 -17.25 -33.97
N LYS A 66 -3.73 -17.23 -33.46
CA LYS A 66 -4.52 -15.99 -33.47
C LYS A 66 -3.88 -14.94 -32.54
N PRO A 67 -3.98 -13.62 -32.83
CA PRO A 67 -3.39 -12.58 -31.98
C PRO A 67 -3.79 -12.68 -30.49
N LEU A 68 -5.04 -13.06 -30.20
CA LEU A 68 -5.51 -13.29 -28.84
C LEU A 68 -4.86 -14.51 -28.17
N GLU A 69 -4.56 -15.56 -28.93
CA GLU A 69 -3.87 -16.74 -28.41
C GLU A 69 -2.44 -16.38 -28.04
N ILE A 70 -1.74 -15.60 -28.86
CA ILE A 70 -0.37 -15.12 -28.57
C ILE A 70 -0.33 -14.40 -27.22
N ILE A 71 -1.28 -13.50 -26.96
CA ILE A 71 -1.37 -12.80 -25.67
C ILE A 71 -1.59 -13.80 -24.53
N ASN A 72 -2.60 -14.65 -24.65
CA ASN A 72 -3.06 -15.48 -23.53
C ASN A 72 -2.13 -16.65 -23.20
N THR A 73 -1.50 -17.27 -24.20
CA THR A 73 -0.73 -18.51 -24.01
C THR A 73 0.77 -18.27 -23.98
N ILE A 74 1.26 -17.20 -24.61
CA ILE A 74 2.70 -16.92 -24.71
C ILE A 74 3.09 -15.72 -23.85
N LEU A 75 2.48 -14.55 -24.10
CA LEU A 75 2.91 -13.32 -23.44
C LEU A 75 2.53 -13.31 -21.95
N LEU A 76 1.30 -13.73 -21.61
CA LEU A 76 0.87 -13.87 -20.21
C LEU A 76 1.69 -14.92 -19.44
N GLU A 77 2.12 -16.00 -20.11
CA GLU A 77 3.04 -16.98 -19.52
C GLU A 77 4.41 -16.37 -19.18
N GLY A 78 4.91 -15.44 -20.01
CA GLY A 78 6.09 -14.63 -19.68
C GLY A 78 5.85 -13.73 -18.47
N MET A 79 4.71 -13.03 -18.44
CA MET A 79 4.34 -12.16 -17.32
C MET A 79 4.13 -12.91 -16.01
N LYS A 80 3.64 -14.15 -16.07
CA LYS A 80 3.52 -15.03 -14.90
C LYS A 80 4.88 -15.34 -14.29
N VAL A 81 5.88 -15.66 -15.14
CA VAL A 81 7.27 -15.88 -14.68
C VAL A 81 7.84 -14.60 -14.07
N VAL A 82 7.62 -13.43 -14.68
CA VAL A 82 8.00 -12.13 -14.11
C VAL A 82 7.39 -11.94 -12.72
N GLY A 83 6.09 -12.23 -12.57
CA GLY A 83 5.38 -12.17 -11.29
C GLY A 83 5.94 -13.13 -10.25
N ASP A 84 6.24 -14.37 -10.63
CA ASP A 84 6.83 -15.38 -9.74
C ASP A 84 8.24 -14.98 -9.28
N LEU A 85 9.08 -14.46 -10.18
CA LEU A 85 10.43 -13.99 -9.86
C LEU A 85 10.39 -12.75 -8.95
N PHE A 86 9.47 -11.82 -9.21
CA PHE A 86 9.26 -10.67 -8.34
C PHE A 86 8.76 -11.09 -6.96
N GLY A 87 7.78 -11.99 -6.89
CA GLY A 87 7.24 -12.52 -5.64
C GLY A 87 8.27 -13.28 -4.80
N LYS A 88 9.26 -13.94 -5.45
CA LYS A 88 10.40 -14.59 -4.78
C LYS A 88 11.53 -13.64 -4.39
N GLY A 89 11.46 -12.37 -4.77
CA GLY A 89 12.53 -11.37 -4.60
C GLY A 89 13.74 -11.62 -5.51
N GLU A 90 13.59 -12.42 -6.56
CA GLU A 90 14.63 -12.75 -7.55
C GLU A 90 14.66 -11.77 -8.72
N MET A 91 13.58 -11.00 -8.91
CA MET A 91 13.49 -9.88 -9.85
C MET A 91 13.11 -8.59 -9.12
N GLN A 92 13.71 -7.48 -9.50
CA GLN A 92 13.46 -6.16 -8.92
C GLN A 92 12.40 -5.40 -9.71
N LEU A 93 11.68 -4.48 -9.06
CA LEU A 93 10.56 -3.73 -9.67
C LEU A 93 10.92 -3.05 -11.01
N PRO A 94 12.09 -2.43 -11.21
CA PRO A 94 12.39 -1.78 -12.48
C PRO A 94 12.37 -2.74 -13.68
N PHE A 95 12.81 -3.99 -13.48
CA PHE A 95 12.74 -5.02 -14.52
C PHE A 95 11.31 -5.47 -14.80
N VAL A 96 10.46 -5.53 -13.76
CA VAL A 96 9.03 -5.82 -13.91
C VAL A 96 8.34 -4.73 -14.74
N LEU A 97 8.65 -3.46 -14.48
CA LEU A 97 8.12 -2.35 -15.26
C LEU A 97 8.57 -2.44 -16.71
N GLN A 98 9.85 -2.73 -16.96
CA GLN A 98 10.38 -2.93 -18.30
C GLN A 98 9.67 -4.09 -19.03
N SER A 99 9.41 -5.21 -18.35
CA SER A 99 8.60 -6.32 -18.87
C SER A 99 7.18 -5.89 -19.23
N ALA A 100 6.55 -5.07 -18.38
CA ALA A 100 5.21 -4.53 -18.62
C ALA A 100 5.18 -3.60 -19.84
N GLU A 101 6.22 -2.80 -20.09
CA GLU A 101 6.32 -1.98 -21.29
C GLU A 101 6.41 -2.83 -22.57
N VAL A 102 7.22 -3.91 -22.55
CA VAL A 102 7.30 -4.86 -23.67
C VAL A 102 5.94 -5.53 -23.89
N MET A 103 5.26 -5.94 -22.81
CA MET A 103 3.92 -6.49 -22.86
C MET A 103 2.93 -5.54 -23.52
N LYS A 104 2.90 -4.27 -23.09
CA LYS A 104 2.03 -3.24 -23.66
C LYS A 104 2.34 -2.99 -25.14
N THR A 105 3.62 -2.89 -25.50
CA THR A 105 4.07 -2.75 -26.89
C THR A 105 3.60 -3.93 -27.74
N ALA A 106 3.69 -5.15 -27.22
CA ALA A 106 3.24 -6.35 -27.91
C ALA A 106 1.72 -6.40 -28.12
N VAL A 107 0.95 -6.05 -27.08
CA VAL A 107 -0.52 -6.01 -27.17
C VAL A 107 -0.96 -4.94 -28.18
N ALA A 108 -0.38 -3.74 -28.13
CA ALA A 108 -0.67 -2.67 -29.08
C ALA A 108 -0.34 -3.07 -30.54
N TYR A 109 0.72 -3.85 -30.73
CA TYR A 109 1.07 -4.39 -32.04
C TYR A 109 0.04 -5.43 -32.55
N LEU A 110 -0.50 -6.27 -31.65
CA LEU A 110 -1.44 -7.35 -31.99
C LEU A 110 -2.89 -6.89 -32.15
N GLU A 111 -3.28 -5.81 -31.49
CA GLU A 111 -4.66 -5.28 -31.47
C GLU A 111 -5.28 -5.08 -32.86
N PRO A 112 -4.60 -4.50 -33.87
CA PRO A 112 -5.18 -4.30 -35.20
C PRO A 112 -5.53 -5.60 -35.95
N PHE A 113 -4.99 -6.73 -35.52
CA PHE A 113 -5.15 -8.03 -36.18
C PHE A 113 -6.25 -8.90 -35.56
N MET A 114 -6.95 -8.43 -34.52
CA MET A 114 -8.00 -9.19 -33.84
C MET A 114 -9.35 -9.14 -34.58
N GLU A 115 -10.06 -10.27 -34.65
CA GLU A 115 -11.40 -10.37 -35.24
C GLU A 115 -12.44 -9.65 -34.36
N LYS A 116 -13.17 -8.67 -34.93
CA LYS A 116 -14.29 -8.00 -34.26
C LYS A 116 -15.59 -8.78 -34.48
N SER A 117 -16.34 -9.10 -33.42
CA SER A 117 -17.68 -9.69 -33.57
C SER A 117 -18.68 -8.65 -34.10
N SER A 118 -19.29 -8.90 -35.25
CA SER A 118 -20.39 -8.09 -35.77
C SER A 118 -21.74 -8.60 -35.25
N GLY A 119 -22.36 -7.86 -34.33
CA GLY A 119 -23.69 -8.16 -33.77
C GLY A 119 -24.36 -6.91 -33.17
N SER A 120 -25.65 -7.02 -32.83
CA SER A 120 -26.38 -5.96 -32.11
C SER A 120 -25.77 -5.74 -30.72
N GLN A 121 -25.63 -4.47 -30.32
CA GLN A 121 -25.05 -4.08 -29.02
C GLN A 121 -25.83 -4.71 -27.85
N LYS A 122 -25.18 -5.60 -27.09
CA LYS A 122 -25.77 -6.36 -25.96
C LYS A 122 -25.94 -5.54 -24.68
N GLY A 123 -25.11 -4.50 -24.51
CA GLY A 123 -25.09 -3.62 -23.34
C GLY A 123 -23.92 -2.63 -23.43
N THR A 124 -23.82 -1.73 -22.47
CA THR A 124 -22.83 -0.66 -22.40
C THR A 124 -22.16 -0.62 -21.03
N MET A 125 -20.82 -0.53 -20.98
CA MET A 125 -20.06 -0.38 -19.74
C MET A 125 -19.19 0.88 -19.79
N VAL A 126 -19.17 1.65 -18.70
CA VAL A 126 -18.11 2.65 -18.46
C VAL A 126 -16.96 1.95 -17.75
N LEU A 127 -15.73 2.10 -18.24
CA LEU A 127 -14.57 1.38 -17.72
C LEU A 127 -13.41 2.34 -17.46
N ALA A 128 -12.83 2.31 -16.26
CA ALA A 128 -11.79 3.27 -15.86
C ALA A 128 -10.78 2.68 -14.86
N THR A 129 -9.53 3.15 -14.90
CA THR A 129 -8.59 2.96 -13.78
C THR A 129 -8.75 4.14 -12.82
N VAL A 130 -8.91 3.84 -11.53
CA VAL A 130 -9.30 4.84 -10.51
C VAL A 130 -8.27 5.94 -10.30
N LYS A 131 -8.70 7.08 -9.73
CA LYS A 131 -7.85 8.23 -9.39
C LYS A 131 -6.58 7.77 -8.66
N GLY A 132 -5.43 8.29 -9.09
CA GLY A 132 -4.13 7.97 -8.50
C GLY A 132 -3.55 6.63 -8.93
N ASP A 133 -4.25 5.83 -9.73
CA ASP A 133 -3.74 4.60 -10.32
C ASP A 133 -3.66 4.71 -11.84
N VAL A 134 -2.68 4.01 -12.39
CA VAL A 134 -2.19 4.17 -13.74
C VAL A 134 -2.07 2.87 -14.51
N HIS A 135 -2.18 1.74 -13.81
CA HIS A 135 -2.06 0.44 -14.43
C HIS A 135 -3.34 0.13 -15.21
N ASP A 136 -3.19 -0.17 -16.50
CA ASP A 136 -4.31 -0.26 -17.43
C ASP A 136 -4.30 -1.51 -18.31
N ILE A 137 -3.28 -2.37 -18.22
CA ILE A 137 -3.17 -3.58 -19.04
C ILE A 137 -4.41 -4.48 -18.85
N GLY A 138 -4.76 -4.80 -17.60
CA GLY A 138 -5.93 -5.61 -17.28
C GLY A 138 -7.23 -4.97 -17.75
N LYS A 139 -7.36 -3.65 -17.57
CA LYS A 139 -8.51 -2.86 -18.04
C LYS A 139 -8.66 -2.92 -19.56
N ASN A 140 -7.58 -2.71 -20.31
CA ASN A 140 -7.62 -2.73 -21.77
C ASN A 140 -7.94 -4.13 -22.30
N LEU A 141 -7.51 -5.20 -21.60
CA LEU A 141 -7.93 -6.55 -21.93
C LEU A 141 -9.44 -6.75 -21.71
N VAL A 142 -10.01 -6.22 -20.63
CA VAL A 142 -11.47 -6.23 -20.39
C VAL A 142 -12.22 -5.49 -21.49
N ASP A 143 -11.74 -4.31 -21.90
CA ASP A 143 -12.30 -3.53 -23.00
C ASP A 143 -12.34 -4.35 -24.29
N ILE A 144 -11.19 -4.91 -24.70
CA ILE A 144 -11.07 -5.73 -25.90
C ILE A 144 -12.02 -6.94 -25.84
N ILE A 145 -12.08 -7.66 -24.72
CA ILE A 145 -12.93 -8.85 -24.58
C ILE A 145 -14.42 -8.48 -24.65
N LEU A 146 -14.86 -7.45 -23.94
CA LEU A 146 -16.26 -7.03 -23.95
C LEU A 146 -16.67 -6.51 -25.34
N THR A 147 -15.83 -5.67 -25.95
CA THR A 147 -16.06 -5.15 -27.31
C THR A 147 -16.15 -6.28 -28.33
N ASN A 148 -15.26 -7.29 -28.24
CA ASN A 148 -15.30 -8.49 -29.09
C ASN A 148 -16.45 -9.45 -28.78
N ASN A 149 -17.22 -9.24 -27.72
CA ASN A 149 -18.41 -10.02 -27.38
C ASN A 149 -19.71 -9.25 -27.59
N GLY A 150 -19.65 -8.11 -28.30
CA GLY A 150 -20.82 -7.32 -28.70
C GLY A 150 -21.30 -6.30 -27.65
N TYR A 151 -20.48 -5.96 -26.66
CA TYR A 151 -20.75 -4.87 -25.72
C TYR A 151 -20.10 -3.57 -26.19
N LYS A 152 -20.67 -2.43 -25.80
CA LYS A 152 -20.06 -1.11 -26.00
C LYS A 152 -19.28 -0.73 -24.74
N VAL A 153 -17.97 -0.50 -24.85
CA VAL A 153 -17.14 -0.06 -23.72
C VAL A 153 -16.79 1.41 -23.90
N ILE A 154 -17.07 2.22 -22.88
CA ILE A 154 -16.60 3.61 -22.78
C ILE A 154 -15.38 3.60 -21.85
N ASN A 155 -14.21 3.43 -22.45
CA ASN A 155 -12.95 3.39 -21.73
C ASN A 155 -12.45 4.81 -21.45
N LEU A 156 -12.47 5.22 -20.17
CA LEU A 156 -12.09 6.56 -19.73
C LEU A 156 -10.58 6.72 -19.45
N GLY A 157 -9.81 5.65 -19.64
CA GLY A 157 -8.36 5.66 -19.40
C GLY A 157 -8.00 5.51 -17.92
N ILE A 158 -7.00 6.27 -17.48
CA ILE A 158 -6.35 6.13 -16.18
C ILE A 158 -6.45 7.37 -15.31
N LYS A 159 -6.17 7.24 -14.00
CA LYS A 159 -6.27 8.33 -13.01
C LYS A 159 -7.65 9.01 -13.01
N VAL A 160 -8.72 8.26 -13.28
CA VAL A 160 -10.05 8.84 -13.52
C VAL A 160 -10.78 9.10 -12.19
N PRO A 161 -11.22 10.33 -11.91
CA PRO A 161 -12.10 10.64 -10.77
C PRO A 161 -13.51 10.06 -10.94
N VAL A 162 -14.21 9.81 -9.82
CA VAL A 162 -15.58 9.25 -9.83
C VAL A 162 -16.57 10.17 -10.57
N GLU A 163 -16.39 11.49 -10.48
CA GLU A 163 -17.22 12.48 -11.19
C GLU A 163 -17.24 12.22 -12.70
N THR A 164 -16.07 11.97 -13.30
CA THR A 164 -15.94 11.69 -14.72
C THR A 164 -16.60 10.37 -15.09
N MET A 165 -16.48 9.35 -14.24
CA MET A 165 -17.16 8.07 -14.45
C MET A 165 -18.68 8.23 -14.42
N LEU A 166 -19.19 8.99 -13.44
CA LEU A 166 -20.62 9.26 -13.29
C LEU A 166 -21.17 10.13 -14.43
N GLN A 167 -20.42 11.12 -14.90
CA GLN A 167 -20.81 11.90 -16.07
C GLN A 167 -20.95 10.99 -17.30
N SER A 168 -19.94 10.17 -17.58
CA SER A 168 -19.94 9.21 -18.69
C SER A 168 -21.07 8.18 -18.57
N LEU A 169 -21.36 7.71 -17.35
CA LEU A 169 -22.49 6.81 -17.06
C LEU A 169 -23.81 7.41 -17.54
N HIS A 170 -24.08 8.68 -17.21
CA HIS A 170 -25.30 9.38 -17.60
C HIS A 170 -25.34 9.69 -19.10
N GLU A 171 -24.25 10.21 -19.66
CA GLU A 171 -24.16 10.61 -21.08
C GLU A 171 -24.37 9.41 -22.02
N HIS A 172 -23.81 8.26 -21.66
CA HIS A 172 -23.87 7.06 -22.49
C HIS A 172 -24.93 6.05 -22.06
N LYS A 173 -25.69 6.35 -20.99
CA LYS A 173 -26.70 5.45 -20.40
C LYS A 173 -26.13 4.05 -20.18
N ALA A 174 -24.97 3.96 -19.54
CA ALA A 174 -24.30 2.67 -19.38
C ALA A 174 -25.02 1.78 -18.36
N ASP A 175 -24.96 0.48 -18.60
CA ASP A 175 -25.61 -0.56 -17.80
C ASP A 175 -24.76 -0.98 -16.59
N ALA A 176 -23.46 -0.68 -16.62
CA ALA A 176 -22.51 -0.99 -15.55
C ALA A 176 -21.32 -0.03 -15.51
N ILE A 177 -20.68 0.09 -14.34
CA ILE A 177 -19.38 0.73 -14.17
C ILE A 177 -18.34 -0.34 -13.81
N GLY A 178 -17.23 -0.38 -14.55
CA GLY A 178 -16.04 -1.15 -14.24
C GLY A 178 -14.93 -0.25 -13.70
N MET A 179 -14.39 -0.57 -12.52
CA MET A 179 -13.23 0.11 -11.95
C MET A 179 -12.04 -0.85 -11.83
N SER A 180 -10.88 -0.40 -12.30
CA SER A 180 -9.62 -1.14 -12.24
C SER A 180 -8.59 -0.47 -11.33
N GLY A 181 -7.78 -1.28 -10.64
CA GLY A 181 -6.66 -0.81 -9.82
C GLY A 181 -5.65 -1.92 -9.52
N LEU A 182 -4.36 -1.60 -9.55
CA LEU A 182 -3.26 -2.51 -9.21
C LEU A 182 -2.71 -2.27 -7.80
N LEU A 183 -2.74 -1.02 -7.32
CA LEU A 183 -2.11 -0.66 -6.04
C LEU A 183 -3.04 -0.91 -4.86
N VAL A 184 -2.47 -1.18 -3.69
CA VAL A 184 -3.24 -1.27 -2.43
C VAL A 184 -3.96 0.03 -2.13
N LYS A 185 -3.39 1.20 -2.46
CA LYS A 185 -4.06 2.50 -2.28
C LYS A 185 -5.33 2.64 -3.14
N SER A 186 -5.35 2.00 -4.31
CA SER A 186 -6.47 2.04 -5.25
C SER A 186 -7.72 1.39 -4.70
N THR A 187 -7.59 0.44 -3.78
CA THR A 187 -8.74 -0.20 -3.12
C THR A 187 -9.49 0.78 -2.24
N LEU A 188 -8.78 1.69 -1.55
CA LEU A 188 -9.37 2.78 -0.77
C LEU A 188 -10.08 3.79 -1.66
N ILE A 189 -9.47 4.17 -2.78
CA ILE A 189 -10.12 5.08 -3.75
C ILE A 189 -11.40 4.45 -4.32
N MET A 190 -11.40 3.14 -4.61
CA MET A 190 -12.62 2.45 -5.05
C MET A 190 -13.71 2.49 -3.98
N LYS A 191 -13.35 2.35 -2.70
CA LYS A 191 -14.29 2.51 -1.59
C LYS A 191 -14.88 3.93 -1.54
N GLU A 192 -14.04 4.95 -1.59
CA GLU A 192 -14.48 6.36 -1.60
C GLU A 192 -15.40 6.64 -2.79
N ASN A 193 -15.07 6.13 -3.97
CA ASN A 193 -15.93 6.24 -5.14
C ASN A 193 -17.31 5.62 -4.90
N LEU A 194 -17.37 4.43 -4.27
CA LEU A 194 -18.62 3.77 -3.91
C LEU A 194 -19.41 4.56 -2.86
N GLU A 195 -18.75 5.17 -1.86
CA GLU A 195 -19.37 6.06 -0.87
C GLU A 195 -20.05 7.25 -1.58
N VAL A 196 -19.34 7.92 -2.50
CA VAL A 196 -19.88 9.02 -3.30
C VAL A 196 -21.05 8.57 -4.18
N MET A 197 -20.97 7.37 -4.77
CA MET A 197 -22.05 6.80 -5.57
C MET A 197 -23.30 6.54 -4.73
N ALA A 198 -23.13 5.98 -3.53
CA ALA A 198 -24.21 5.71 -2.58
C ALA A 198 -24.87 7.00 -2.08
N GLU A 199 -24.08 8.01 -1.71
CA GLU A 199 -24.58 9.34 -1.31
C GLU A 199 -25.44 10.00 -2.39
N ARG A 200 -25.08 9.79 -3.66
CA ARG A 200 -25.83 10.31 -4.82
C ARG A 200 -26.98 9.40 -5.28
N GLY A 201 -27.23 8.30 -4.56
CA GLY A 201 -28.32 7.36 -4.86
C GLY A 201 -28.14 6.60 -6.18
N ILE A 202 -26.90 6.41 -6.64
CA ILE A 202 -26.60 5.63 -7.85
C ILE A 202 -26.82 4.14 -7.55
N GLN A 203 -27.53 3.45 -8.44
CA GLN A 203 -27.95 2.04 -8.25
C GLN A 203 -27.46 1.10 -9.36
N VAL A 204 -26.53 1.58 -10.20
CA VAL A 204 -25.99 0.82 -11.33
C VAL A 204 -25.05 -0.29 -10.84
N PRO A 205 -25.05 -1.49 -11.44
CA PRO A 205 -24.07 -2.53 -11.13
C PRO A 205 -22.62 -2.05 -11.26
N VAL A 206 -21.80 -2.35 -10.25
CA VAL A 206 -20.37 -2.04 -10.23
C VAL A 206 -19.54 -3.31 -10.25
N LEU A 207 -18.56 -3.36 -11.15
CA LEU A 207 -17.57 -4.43 -11.26
C LEU A 207 -16.21 -3.89 -10.84
N LEU A 208 -15.62 -4.48 -9.81
CA LEU A 208 -14.27 -4.13 -9.34
C LEU A 208 -13.28 -5.22 -9.73
N GLY A 209 -12.15 -4.84 -10.31
CA GLY A 209 -11.08 -5.76 -10.71
C GLY A 209 -9.68 -5.18 -10.61
N GLY A 210 -8.67 -6.06 -10.60
CA GLY A 210 -7.26 -5.70 -10.52
C GLY A 210 -6.54 -6.29 -9.30
N ALA A 211 -5.20 -6.35 -9.37
CA ALA A 211 -4.41 -7.31 -8.59
C ALA A 211 -4.42 -7.09 -7.06
N ALA A 212 -4.71 -5.87 -6.59
CA ALA A 212 -4.79 -5.57 -5.16
C ALA A 212 -6.13 -5.94 -4.51
N LEU A 213 -7.16 -6.20 -5.32
CA LEU A 213 -8.49 -6.54 -4.81
C LEU A 213 -8.58 -8.03 -4.47
N THR A 214 -9.41 -8.32 -3.48
CA THR A 214 -9.82 -9.68 -3.16
C THR A 214 -11.34 -9.77 -3.21
N ARG A 215 -11.84 -10.97 -3.51
CA ARG A 215 -13.30 -11.25 -3.47
C ARG A 215 -13.91 -10.81 -2.14
N ARG A 216 -13.24 -11.12 -1.04
CA ARG A 216 -13.66 -10.76 0.31
C ARG A 216 -13.87 -9.26 0.47
N TYR A 217 -12.85 -8.47 0.12
CA TYR A 217 -12.90 -7.02 0.27
C TYR A 217 -14.07 -6.40 -0.54
N VAL A 218 -14.23 -6.84 -1.79
CA VAL A 218 -15.27 -6.30 -2.68
C VAL A 218 -16.68 -6.76 -2.30
N GLU A 219 -16.88 -8.05 -2.07
CA GLU A 219 -18.23 -8.64 -1.93
C GLU A 219 -18.70 -8.68 -0.47
N GLU A 220 -17.83 -8.36 0.49
CA GLU A 220 -18.17 -8.26 1.93
C GLU A 220 -17.97 -6.84 2.45
N ASP A 221 -16.73 -6.33 2.47
CA ASP A 221 -16.41 -5.07 3.16
C ASP A 221 -17.07 -3.86 2.47
N LEU A 222 -16.94 -3.77 1.13
CA LEU A 222 -17.49 -2.66 0.34
C LEU A 222 -19.00 -2.73 0.13
N ARG A 223 -19.64 -3.82 0.51
CA ARG A 223 -21.08 -3.98 0.33
C ARG A 223 -21.90 -3.18 1.32
N SER A 224 -21.34 -2.95 2.51
CA SER A 224 -21.90 -2.04 3.51
C SER A 224 -21.93 -0.58 3.02
N VAL A 225 -21.11 -0.26 2.02
CA VAL A 225 -20.93 1.07 1.46
C VAL A 225 -21.86 1.29 0.26
N TYR A 226 -22.07 0.27 -0.58
CA TYR A 226 -22.85 0.37 -1.81
C TYR A 226 -23.90 -0.74 -1.89
N GLU A 227 -25.17 -0.37 -1.74
CA GLU A 227 -26.30 -1.31 -1.63
C GLU A 227 -26.69 -1.97 -2.97
N ALA A 228 -26.28 -1.37 -4.10
CA ALA A 228 -26.52 -1.90 -5.44
C ALA A 228 -25.59 -3.09 -5.76
N PRO A 229 -25.86 -3.85 -6.85
CA PRO A 229 -25.03 -4.99 -7.23
C PRO A 229 -23.55 -4.63 -7.36
N LEU A 230 -22.71 -5.31 -6.59
CA LEU A 230 -21.26 -5.12 -6.55
C LEU A 230 -20.58 -6.48 -6.77
N PHE A 231 -19.69 -6.56 -7.76
CA PHE A 231 -19.07 -7.81 -8.19
C PHE A 231 -17.55 -7.72 -8.21
N TYR A 232 -16.90 -8.76 -7.68
CA TYR A 232 -15.47 -8.95 -7.88
C TYR A 232 -15.19 -9.71 -9.17
N CYS A 233 -14.32 -9.14 -10.02
CA CYS A 233 -13.85 -9.76 -11.25
C CYS A 233 -12.35 -10.07 -11.14
N GLU A 234 -12.02 -11.36 -11.01
CA GLU A 234 -10.61 -11.81 -10.95
C GLU A 234 -9.90 -11.69 -12.30
N ASP A 235 -10.65 -11.74 -13.41
CA ASP A 235 -10.15 -11.63 -14.77
C ASP A 235 -11.20 -11.05 -15.73
N ALA A 236 -10.81 -10.85 -16.98
CA ALA A 236 -11.68 -10.27 -18.01
C ALA A 236 -12.86 -11.18 -18.41
N PHE A 237 -12.72 -12.50 -18.28
CA PHE A 237 -13.83 -13.44 -18.51
C PHE A 237 -14.87 -13.40 -17.39
N SER A 238 -14.45 -13.15 -16.15
CA SER A 238 -15.35 -12.90 -15.03
C SER A 238 -16.18 -11.63 -15.28
N GLY A 239 -15.54 -10.57 -15.78
CA GLY A 239 -16.22 -9.36 -16.23
C GLY A 239 -17.25 -9.65 -17.34
N LEU A 240 -16.87 -10.45 -18.34
CA LEU A 240 -17.78 -10.89 -19.40
C LEU A 240 -18.99 -11.66 -18.86
N ARG A 241 -18.78 -12.65 -17.99
CA ARG A 241 -19.86 -13.43 -17.37
C ARG A 241 -20.83 -12.56 -16.57
N VAL A 242 -20.32 -11.58 -15.83
CA VAL A 242 -21.17 -10.64 -15.07
C VAL A 242 -21.98 -9.77 -16.04
N MET A 243 -21.37 -9.26 -17.11
CA MET A 243 -22.08 -8.50 -18.13
C MET A 243 -23.15 -9.32 -18.87
N GLU A 244 -22.90 -10.61 -19.11
CA GLU A 244 -23.90 -11.52 -19.67
C GLU A 244 -25.10 -11.69 -18.74
N ARG A 245 -24.87 -11.80 -17.42
CA ARG A 245 -25.93 -11.87 -16.41
C ARG A 245 -26.74 -10.58 -16.31
N ILE A 246 -26.06 -9.43 -16.40
CA ILE A 246 -26.72 -8.12 -16.44
C ILE A 246 -27.61 -8.01 -17.69
N ALA A 247 -27.09 -8.42 -18.85
CA ALA A 247 -27.82 -8.39 -20.11
C ALA A 247 -28.98 -9.40 -20.16
N SER A 248 -28.90 -10.53 -19.46
CA SER A 248 -29.95 -11.55 -19.40
C SER A 248 -31.07 -11.26 -18.39
N GLY A 249 -30.89 -10.28 -17.50
CA GLY A 249 -31.87 -9.90 -16.49
C GLY A 249 -31.98 -10.87 -15.30
N GLU A 250 -30.94 -11.69 -15.07
CA GLU A 250 -30.87 -12.56 -13.89
C GLU A 250 -30.82 -11.77 -12.57
N PRO A 251 -31.30 -12.31 -11.43
CA PRO A 251 -31.19 -11.65 -10.13
C PRO A 251 -29.73 -11.36 -9.75
N LEU A 252 -29.43 -10.08 -9.47
CA LEU A 252 -28.07 -9.57 -9.26
C LEU A 252 -27.61 -9.49 -7.78
N ARG A 253 -28.21 -10.25 -6.85
CA ARG A 253 -27.72 -10.29 -5.45
C ARG A 253 -26.65 -11.38 -5.28
N ALA A 254 -25.42 -10.98 -4.94
CA ALA A 254 -24.40 -11.91 -4.42
C ALA A 254 -24.74 -12.34 -2.96
N GLU A 255 -24.32 -13.53 -2.53
CA GLU A 255 -24.43 -13.97 -1.13
C GLU A 255 -23.39 -13.24 -0.25
N THR A 256 -23.72 -12.83 0.98
CA THR A 256 -22.75 -12.20 1.90
C THR A 256 -21.98 -13.25 2.71
N GLN A 257 -20.82 -12.91 3.29
CA GLN A 257 -20.12 -13.82 4.21
C GLN A 257 -20.96 -14.16 5.45
N ALA A 258 -21.79 -13.24 5.93
CA ALA A 258 -22.74 -13.53 6.98
C ALA A 258 -23.75 -14.60 6.53
N ASP A 259 -24.26 -14.52 5.29
CA ASP A 259 -25.15 -15.55 4.72
C ASP A 259 -24.43 -16.90 4.61
N VAL A 260 -23.14 -16.90 4.23
CA VAL A 260 -22.34 -18.12 4.11
C VAL A 260 -22.02 -18.73 5.48
N LEU A 261 -21.65 -17.94 6.48
CA LEU A 261 -21.25 -18.42 7.81
C LEU A 261 -22.43 -18.79 8.71
N THR A 262 -23.65 -18.31 8.41
CA THR A 262 -24.86 -18.66 9.16
C THR A 262 -25.60 -19.88 8.59
N GLN A 263 -25.29 -20.29 7.35
CA GLN A 263 -25.90 -21.44 6.70
C GLN A 263 -25.12 -22.74 6.94
N PRO A 264 -25.77 -23.92 6.83
CA PRO A 264 -25.09 -25.22 6.82
C PRO A 264 -24.15 -25.35 5.62
N ALA A 265 -23.05 -26.08 5.79
CA ALA A 265 -22.10 -26.39 4.72
C ALA A 265 -22.46 -27.72 4.04
N THR A 266 -22.34 -27.81 2.73
CA THR A 266 -22.69 -29.04 1.99
C THR A 266 -21.57 -30.08 1.95
N THR A 267 -20.34 -29.69 2.28
CA THR A 267 -19.17 -30.58 2.27
C THR A 267 -18.38 -30.51 3.57
N VAL A 268 -17.64 -31.57 3.87
CA VAL A 268 -16.72 -31.65 5.02
C VAL A 268 -15.65 -30.57 4.92
N ALA A 269 -15.08 -30.37 3.73
CA ALA A 269 -14.06 -29.36 3.49
C ALA A 269 -14.57 -27.94 3.78
N GLU A 270 -15.78 -27.63 3.33
CA GLU A 270 -16.40 -26.31 3.57
C GLU A 270 -16.77 -26.13 5.05
N THR A 271 -17.26 -27.19 5.71
CA THR A 271 -17.54 -27.18 7.15
C THR A 271 -16.29 -26.81 7.96
N ILE A 272 -15.17 -27.48 7.69
CA ILE A 272 -13.88 -27.21 8.36
C ILE A 272 -13.38 -25.79 8.05
N LYS A 273 -13.56 -25.33 6.81
CA LYS A 273 -13.17 -23.98 6.41
C LYS A 273 -13.95 -22.92 7.20
N ARG A 274 -15.28 -23.07 7.35
CA ARG A 274 -16.12 -22.14 8.11
C ARG A 274 -15.75 -22.11 9.60
N ILE A 275 -15.52 -23.27 10.22
CA ILE A 275 -15.02 -23.37 11.60
C ILE A 275 -13.71 -22.58 11.78
N ARG A 276 -12.75 -22.77 10.87
CA ARG A 276 -11.45 -22.06 10.94
C ARG A 276 -11.60 -20.55 10.76
N ILE A 277 -12.51 -20.10 9.88
CA ILE A 277 -12.78 -18.68 9.67
C ILE A 277 -13.32 -18.05 10.95
N VAL A 278 -14.37 -18.64 11.53
CA VAL A 278 -15.01 -18.12 12.75
C VAL A 278 -14.01 -18.15 13.92
N ARG A 279 -13.23 -19.23 14.06
CA ARG A 279 -12.16 -19.34 15.06
C ARG A 279 -11.12 -18.22 14.95
N HIS A 280 -10.67 -17.92 13.73
CA HIS A 280 -9.70 -16.86 13.50
C HIS A 280 -10.26 -15.48 13.88
N GLN A 281 -11.55 -15.22 13.60
CA GLN A 281 -12.18 -13.96 13.97
C GLN A 281 -12.36 -13.81 15.49
N TRP A 282 -12.66 -14.90 16.19
CA TRP A 282 -12.67 -14.93 17.66
C TRP A 282 -11.32 -14.63 18.27
N ASN A 283 -10.23 -15.23 17.77
CA ASN A 283 -8.89 -14.95 18.27
C ASN A 283 -8.53 -13.47 18.13
N LYS A 284 -8.86 -12.87 16.98
CA LYS A 284 -8.68 -11.43 16.77
C LYS A 284 -9.49 -10.57 17.73
N ALA A 285 -10.74 -10.92 17.99
CA ALA A 285 -11.56 -10.18 18.96
C ALA A 285 -10.97 -10.28 20.38
N LEU A 286 -10.46 -11.45 20.75
CA LEU A 286 -9.83 -11.69 22.04
C LEU A 286 -8.53 -10.89 22.24
N ASP A 287 -7.77 -10.58 21.19
CA ASP A 287 -6.56 -9.76 21.30
C ASP A 287 -6.84 -8.36 21.89
N TYR A 288 -8.08 -7.87 21.78
CA TYR A 288 -8.51 -6.56 22.31
C TYR A 288 -9.17 -6.66 23.70
N ILE A 289 -9.31 -7.85 24.26
CA ILE A 289 -9.95 -8.08 25.56
C ILE A 289 -8.86 -8.30 26.59
N THR A 290 -8.82 -7.48 27.64
CA THR A 290 -7.88 -7.67 28.75
C THR A 290 -8.29 -8.85 29.63
N ASP A 291 -7.37 -9.38 30.42
CA ASP A 291 -7.70 -10.48 31.35
C ASP A 291 -8.73 -10.07 32.41
N LEU A 292 -8.78 -8.78 32.75
CA LEU A 292 -9.83 -8.23 33.61
C LEU A 292 -11.18 -8.31 32.91
N ASP A 293 -11.27 -7.78 31.69
CA ASP A 293 -12.51 -7.76 30.90
C ASP A 293 -13.02 -9.17 30.54
N PHE A 294 -12.10 -10.13 30.41
CA PHE A 294 -12.41 -11.52 30.11
C PHE A 294 -13.35 -12.17 31.15
N VAL A 295 -13.22 -11.77 32.42
CA VAL A 295 -13.97 -12.35 33.55
C VAL A 295 -15.07 -11.43 34.10
N VAL A 296 -15.20 -10.20 33.59
CA VAL A 296 -16.24 -9.25 34.03
C VAL A 296 -17.62 -9.86 33.80
N GLN A 297 -18.43 -9.93 34.86
CA GLN A 297 -19.81 -10.41 34.78
C GLN A 297 -20.73 -9.34 34.17
N ASN A 298 -21.78 -9.80 33.51
CA ASN A 298 -22.75 -8.98 32.77
C ASN A 298 -22.22 -8.28 31.51
N THR A 299 -21.09 -8.73 30.96
CA THR A 299 -20.59 -8.26 29.65
C THR A 299 -21.58 -8.59 28.53
N PHE A 300 -22.21 -9.77 28.58
CA PHE A 300 -23.24 -10.22 27.65
C PHE A 300 -24.48 -10.70 28.42
N GLY A 301 -25.33 -9.76 28.80
CA GLY A 301 -26.50 -10.04 29.65
C GLY A 301 -26.06 -10.42 31.05
N ARG A 302 -26.06 -11.72 31.38
CA ARG A 302 -25.59 -12.26 32.67
C ARG A 302 -24.23 -12.94 32.60
N TRP A 303 -23.60 -12.99 31.41
CA TRP A 303 -22.39 -13.78 31.16
C TRP A 303 -21.16 -12.89 30.89
N SER A 304 -19.99 -13.37 31.32
CA SER A 304 -18.68 -12.85 30.91
C SER A 304 -18.22 -13.45 29.58
N VAL A 305 -17.13 -12.94 29.00
CA VAL A 305 -16.50 -13.54 27.80
C VAL A 305 -16.08 -14.99 28.10
N ARG A 306 -15.52 -15.22 29.29
CA ARG A 306 -15.19 -16.57 29.77
C ARG A 306 -16.40 -17.50 29.79
N ASP A 307 -17.54 -17.04 30.28
CA ASP A 307 -18.75 -17.87 30.39
C ASP A 307 -19.31 -18.22 29.01
N VAL A 308 -19.21 -17.30 28.03
CA VAL A 308 -19.55 -17.54 26.62
C VAL A 308 -18.65 -18.63 26.01
N ILE A 309 -17.34 -18.57 26.26
CA ILE A 309 -16.41 -19.60 25.77
C ILE A 309 -16.62 -20.94 26.48
N ALA A 310 -16.84 -20.94 27.79
CA ALA A 310 -17.15 -22.14 28.55
C ALA A 310 -18.41 -22.84 28.02
N HIS A 311 -19.41 -22.05 27.62
CA HIS A 311 -20.59 -22.52 26.93
C HIS A 311 -20.25 -23.19 25.58
N PHE A 312 -19.43 -22.59 24.73
CA PHE A 312 -19.00 -23.23 23.46
C PHE A 312 -18.29 -24.57 23.69
N ILE A 313 -17.35 -24.62 24.62
CA ILE A 313 -16.63 -25.86 24.98
C ILE A 313 -17.64 -26.97 25.29
N GLY A 314 -18.67 -26.67 26.09
CA GLY A 314 -19.70 -27.66 26.44
C GLY A 314 -20.44 -28.20 25.23
N TRP A 315 -20.89 -27.33 24.33
CA TRP A 315 -21.62 -27.73 23.12
C TRP A 315 -20.75 -28.49 22.12
N GLU A 316 -19.50 -28.07 21.93
CA GLU A 316 -18.54 -28.77 21.09
C GLU A 316 -18.23 -30.17 21.63
N ARG A 317 -18.02 -30.32 22.94
CA ARG A 317 -17.77 -31.63 23.58
C ARG A 317 -18.94 -32.58 23.41
N ILE A 318 -20.17 -32.10 23.59
CA ILE A 318 -21.39 -32.87 23.34
C ILE A 318 -21.52 -33.24 21.85
N LEU A 319 -21.24 -32.29 20.95
CA LEU A 319 -21.26 -32.53 19.51
C LEU A 319 -20.24 -33.60 19.10
N ILE A 320 -19.02 -33.55 19.63
CA ILE A 320 -17.96 -34.54 19.37
C ILE A 320 -18.42 -35.95 19.76
N GLU A 321 -18.94 -36.12 20.98
CA GLU A 321 -19.45 -37.43 21.43
C GLU A 321 -20.51 -37.97 20.47
N ARG A 322 -21.42 -37.10 20.05
CA ARG A 322 -22.55 -37.41 19.18
C ARG A 322 -22.18 -37.71 17.75
N LEU A 323 -21.24 -36.96 17.17
CA LEU A 323 -20.68 -37.25 15.85
C LEU A 323 -19.98 -38.62 15.82
N GLY A 324 -19.56 -39.14 16.98
CA GLY A 324 -19.12 -40.53 17.14
C GLY A 324 -20.18 -41.56 16.73
N HIS A 325 -21.47 -41.29 16.96
CA HIS A 325 -22.55 -42.15 16.50
C HIS A 325 -22.79 -42.04 14.99
N VAL A 326 -22.69 -40.84 14.43
CA VAL A 326 -22.84 -40.60 12.97
C VAL A 326 -21.77 -41.37 12.19
N LYS A 327 -20.53 -41.36 12.68
CA LYS A 327 -19.42 -42.13 12.11
C LYS A 327 -19.70 -43.64 12.06
N ASN A 328 -20.50 -44.15 12.99
CA ASN A 328 -20.94 -45.54 13.03
C ASN A 328 -22.25 -45.78 12.25
N ASN A 329 -22.57 -44.92 11.27
CA ASN A 329 -23.79 -44.95 10.45
C ASN A 329 -25.10 -44.80 11.24
N ASN A 330 -25.07 -44.16 12.42
CA ASN A 330 -26.27 -43.83 13.19
C ASN A 330 -26.48 -42.30 13.24
N ALA A 331 -27.11 -41.75 12.20
CA ALA A 331 -27.39 -40.31 12.10
C ALA A 331 -28.31 -39.82 13.24
N GLU A 332 -29.26 -40.63 13.72
CA GLU A 332 -30.16 -40.28 14.83
C GLU A 332 -29.40 -40.05 16.15
N GLY A 333 -28.19 -40.59 16.29
CA GLY A 333 -27.33 -40.36 17.46
C GLY A 333 -26.84 -38.91 17.62
N VAL A 334 -27.01 -38.06 16.61
CA VAL A 334 -26.64 -36.62 16.68
C VAL A 334 -27.75 -35.71 17.20
N ALA A 335 -28.98 -36.22 17.30
CA ALA A 335 -30.18 -35.42 17.55
C ALA A 335 -30.22 -34.76 18.95
N VAL A 336 -30.38 -33.44 18.99
CA VAL A 336 -30.28 -32.54 20.18
C VAL A 336 -31.30 -32.88 21.29
N PHE A 337 -30.96 -32.52 22.54
CA PHE A 337 -31.83 -32.59 23.74
C PHE A 337 -33.15 -31.83 23.56
N THR A 338 -34.15 -32.13 24.40
CA THR A 338 -35.32 -31.26 24.63
C THR A 338 -34.89 -29.97 25.33
N ASP A 339 -35.64 -28.88 25.17
CA ASP A 339 -35.30 -27.53 25.71
C ASP A 339 -34.96 -27.52 27.21
N GLU A 340 -35.48 -28.49 27.99
CA GLU A 340 -35.24 -28.64 29.43
C GLU A 340 -33.77 -28.96 29.81
N GLY A 341 -32.94 -29.49 28.89
CA GLY A 341 -31.54 -29.86 29.18
C GLY A 341 -30.48 -28.80 28.86
N VAL A 342 -30.85 -27.74 28.14
CA VAL A 342 -29.92 -26.70 27.63
C VAL A 342 -29.32 -25.87 28.78
N ASP A 343 -30.16 -25.45 29.71
CA ASP A 343 -29.74 -24.61 30.84
C ASP A 343 -28.88 -25.37 31.85
N GLU A 344 -29.10 -26.68 32.02
CA GLU A 344 -28.31 -27.52 32.92
C GLU A 344 -26.88 -27.69 32.39
N VAL A 345 -26.72 -27.97 31.09
CA VAL A 345 -25.41 -28.05 30.42
C VAL A 345 -24.66 -26.73 30.52
N ASN A 346 -25.32 -25.62 30.18
CA ASN A 346 -24.70 -24.28 30.27
C ASN A 346 -24.25 -23.98 31.70
N THR A 347 -25.09 -24.27 32.70
CA THR A 347 -24.76 -24.05 34.10
C THR A 347 -23.58 -24.91 34.55
N GLN A 348 -23.53 -26.18 34.14
CA GLN A 348 -22.45 -27.09 34.47
C GLN A 348 -21.09 -26.59 33.96
N TRP A 349 -21.02 -26.21 32.69
CA TRP A 349 -19.78 -25.78 32.05
C TRP A 349 -19.32 -24.39 32.51
N VAL A 350 -20.24 -23.43 32.67
CA VAL A 350 -19.93 -22.12 33.26
C VAL A 350 -19.44 -22.28 34.70
N THR A 351 -20.06 -23.16 35.50
CA THR A 351 -19.62 -23.42 36.88
C THR A 351 -18.22 -24.04 36.92
N ARG A 352 -17.93 -24.98 36.00
CA ARG A 352 -16.62 -25.63 35.88
C ARG A 352 -15.48 -24.63 35.66
N PHE A 353 -15.69 -23.61 34.82
CA PHE A 353 -14.68 -22.60 34.48
C PHE A 353 -14.75 -21.32 35.32
N LYS A 354 -15.61 -21.29 36.35
CA LYS A 354 -15.86 -20.08 37.14
C LYS A 354 -14.62 -19.51 37.85
N GLU A 355 -13.67 -20.36 38.19
CA GLU A 355 -12.40 -19.99 38.85
C GLU A 355 -11.19 -20.11 37.94
N SER A 356 -11.37 -20.59 36.71
CA SER A 356 -10.28 -20.73 35.74
C SER A 356 -9.85 -19.38 35.18
N ASP A 357 -8.55 -19.28 34.93
CA ASP A 357 -7.96 -18.16 34.22
C ASP A 357 -8.14 -18.28 32.70
N ARG A 358 -7.73 -17.23 31.99
CA ARG A 358 -7.84 -17.18 30.53
C ARG A 358 -7.06 -18.29 29.83
N SER A 359 -5.88 -18.64 30.32
CA SER A 359 -5.03 -19.66 29.69
C SER A 359 -5.73 -21.02 29.76
N GLU A 360 -6.22 -21.41 30.93
CA GLU A 360 -6.91 -22.69 31.14
C GLU A 360 -8.16 -22.84 30.26
N VAL A 361 -8.96 -21.77 30.17
CA VAL A 361 -10.19 -21.75 29.36
C VAL A 361 -9.85 -21.84 27.87
N MET A 362 -8.83 -21.11 27.42
CA MET A 362 -8.42 -21.11 26.02
C MET A 362 -7.76 -22.42 25.60
N ASP A 363 -6.98 -23.06 26.48
CA ASP A 363 -6.37 -24.36 26.22
C ASP A 363 -7.44 -25.45 26.06
N GLU A 364 -8.47 -25.47 26.91
CA GLU A 364 -9.58 -26.41 26.74
C GLU A 364 -10.36 -26.14 25.45
N TRP A 365 -10.63 -24.87 25.12
CA TRP A 365 -11.34 -24.54 23.88
C TRP A 365 -10.53 -24.91 22.64
N ASN A 366 -9.21 -24.71 22.67
CA ASN A 366 -8.32 -25.17 21.60
C ASN A 366 -8.38 -26.70 21.44
N ALA A 367 -8.39 -27.45 22.54
CA ALA A 367 -8.49 -28.91 22.51
C ALA A 367 -9.86 -29.35 21.94
N ALA A 368 -10.97 -28.77 22.40
CA ALA A 368 -12.30 -29.08 21.90
C ALA A 368 -12.43 -28.80 20.38
N GLN A 369 -11.96 -27.63 19.91
CA GLN A 369 -11.96 -27.27 18.49
C GLN A 369 -11.10 -28.21 17.63
N SER A 370 -9.94 -28.64 18.14
CA SER A 370 -9.09 -29.61 17.46
C SER A 370 -9.78 -30.97 17.32
N ASP A 371 -10.38 -31.47 18.41
CA ASP A 371 -11.10 -32.74 18.42
C ASP A 371 -12.34 -32.70 17.51
N LEU A 372 -13.07 -31.57 17.51
CA LEU A 372 -14.21 -31.34 16.64
C LEU A 372 -13.82 -31.36 15.15
N GLN A 373 -12.75 -30.66 14.78
CA GLN A 373 -12.23 -30.70 13.41
C GLN A 373 -11.81 -32.11 13.00
N HIS A 374 -11.15 -32.84 13.90
CA HIS A 374 -10.69 -34.21 13.63
C HIS A 374 -11.86 -35.17 13.40
N ILE A 375 -12.92 -35.10 14.21
CA ILE A 375 -14.08 -35.99 14.01
C ILE A 375 -14.86 -35.63 12.74
N ILE A 376 -15.05 -34.34 12.44
CA ILE A 376 -15.72 -33.88 11.20
C ILE A 376 -14.94 -34.33 9.97
N GLN A 377 -13.60 -34.23 9.98
CA GLN A 377 -12.75 -34.73 8.89
C GLN A 377 -12.88 -36.24 8.65
N SER A 378 -13.34 -36.99 9.64
CA SER A 378 -13.57 -38.43 9.51
C SER A 378 -14.96 -38.80 8.97
N LEU A 379 -15.83 -37.81 8.73
CA LEU A 379 -17.14 -37.99 8.10
C LEU A 379 -17.04 -37.91 6.57
N THR A 380 -18.11 -38.31 5.88
CA THR A 380 -18.28 -38.12 4.44
C THR A 380 -19.34 -37.05 4.14
N ASP A 381 -19.30 -36.46 2.95
CA ASP A 381 -20.34 -35.50 2.51
C ASP A 381 -21.76 -36.11 2.53
N SER A 382 -21.88 -37.42 2.28
CA SER A 382 -23.16 -38.14 2.39
C SER A 382 -23.67 -38.27 3.84
N MET A 383 -22.76 -38.38 4.82
CA MET A 383 -23.12 -38.37 6.23
C MET A 383 -23.61 -36.98 6.66
N LEU A 384 -23.02 -35.89 6.13
CA LEU A 384 -23.49 -34.53 6.40
C LEU A 384 -24.93 -34.28 5.91
N ALA A 385 -25.29 -34.87 4.77
CA ALA A 385 -26.64 -34.78 4.20
C ALA A 385 -27.68 -35.69 4.89
N SER A 386 -27.24 -36.60 5.78
CA SER A 386 -28.14 -37.52 6.48
C SER A 386 -29.06 -36.78 7.46
N GLN A 387 -30.29 -37.27 7.59
CA GLN A 387 -31.32 -36.66 8.44
C GLN A 387 -31.28 -37.23 9.85
N ALA A 388 -31.51 -36.36 10.84
CA ALA A 388 -31.72 -36.70 12.24
C ALA A 388 -32.80 -35.76 12.80
N ARG A 389 -33.97 -36.31 13.18
CA ARG A 389 -35.14 -35.55 13.67
C ARG A 389 -35.52 -34.33 12.80
N GLY A 390 -35.51 -34.47 11.48
CA GLY A 390 -35.96 -33.43 10.54
C GLY A 390 -34.95 -32.30 10.27
N ARG A 391 -33.71 -32.44 10.75
CA ARG A 391 -32.56 -31.61 10.36
C ARG A 391 -31.47 -32.49 9.78
N THR A 392 -30.66 -31.95 8.89
CA THR A 392 -29.44 -32.60 8.42
C THR A 392 -28.36 -32.57 9.50
N VAL A 393 -27.44 -33.54 9.46
CA VAL A 393 -26.23 -33.52 10.29
C VAL A 393 -25.46 -32.20 10.11
N SER A 394 -25.39 -31.67 8.89
CA SER A 394 -24.76 -30.37 8.63
C SER A 394 -25.44 -29.19 9.36
N GLU A 395 -26.76 -29.13 9.37
CA GLU A 395 -27.50 -28.10 10.13
C GLU A 395 -27.28 -28.21 11.64
N ILE A 396 -27.09 -29.42 12.15
CA ILE A 396 -26.81 -29.66 13.57
C ILE A 396 -25.37 -29.23 13.90
N ILE A 397 -24.40 -29.54 13.03
CA ILE A 397 -23.01 -29.09 13.18
C ILE A 397 -22.95 -27.55 13.14
N ALA A 398 -23.57 -26.92 12.14
CA ALA A 398 -23.58 -25.47 12.01
C ALA A 398 -24.16 -24.79 13.26
N GLY A 399 -25.34 -25.24 13.70
CA GLY A 399 -26.02 -24.68 14.87
C GLY A 399 -25.36 -24.98 16.22
N SER A 400 -24.37 -25.87 16.27
CA SER A 400 -23.64 -26.21 17.51
C SER A 400 -22.16 -25.83 17.47
N SER A 401 -21.70 -25.18 16.38
CA SER A 401 -20.31 -24.75 16.20
C SER A 401 -20.24 -23.40 15.48
N PHE A 402 -19.70 -23.33 14.27
CA PHE A 402 -19.32 -22.10 13.59
C PHE A 402 -20.45 -21.06 13.45
N ALA A 403 -21.69 -21.46 13.12
CA ALA A 403 -22.77 -20.49 12.95
C ALA A 403 -23.21 -19.89 14.30
N HIS A 404 -23.22 -20.72 15.35
CA HIS A 404 -23.56 -20.31 16.71
C HIS A 404 -22.45 -19.46 17.36
N GLU A 405 -21.20 -19.88 17.21
CA GLU A 405 -20.03 -19.09 17.63
C GLU A 405 -20.00 -17.73 16.94
N TYR A 406 -20.36 -17.67 15.64
CA TYR A 406 -20.40 -16.43 14.88
C TYR A 406 -21.48 -15.46 15.37
N GLU A 407 -22.66 -15.96 15.79
CA GLU A 407 -23.71 -15.13 16.39
C GLU A 407 -23.21 -14.42 17.67
N HIS A 408 -22.50 -15.13 18.52
CA HIS A 408 -21.93 -14.56 19.74
C HIS A 408 -20.74 -13.63 19.46
N LEU A 409 -19.93 -13.92 18.43
CA LEU A 409 -18.84 -13.05 18.01
C LEU A 409 -19.34 -11.65 17.64
N GLN A 410 -20.46 -11.55 16.93
CA GLN A 410 -21.08 -10.27 16.57
C GLN A 410 -21.43 -9.44 17.82
N LYS A 411 -21.91 -10.09 18.88
CA LYS A 411 -22.22 -9.44 20.17
C LYS A 411 -20.94 -8.93 20.84
N VAL A 412 -19.86 -9.71 20.82
CA VAL A 412 -18.53 -9.30 21.37
C VAL A 412 -17.95 -8.12 20.62
N GLN A 413 -18.00 -8.14 19.29
CA GLN A 413 -17.48 -7.06 18.45
C GLN A 413 -18.25 -5.75 18.67
N SER A 414 -19.59 -5.83 18.78
CA SER A 414 -20.43 -4.67 19.08
C SER A 414 -20.11 -4.06 20.45
N TRP A 415 -19.82 -4.91 21.44
CA TRP A 415 -19.43 -4.47 22.78
C TRP A 415 -18.07 -3.77 22.79
N LEU A 416 -17.05 -4.32 22.10
CA LEU A 416 -15.71 -3.71 21.99
C LEU A 416 -15.74 -2.30 21.37
N GLN A 417 -16.61 -2.07 20.40
CA GLN A 417 -16.77 -0.77 19.75
C GLN A 417 -17.31 0.32 20.70
N THR A 418 -18.06 -0.08 21.73
CA THR A 418 -18.60 0.84 22.75
C THR A 418 -17.50 1.35 23.70
N PHE A 419 -16.43 0.58 23.93
CA PHE A 419 -15.31 1.00 24.78
C PHE A 419 -14.38 2.02 24.12
N GLN A 420 -14.17 1.91 22.81
CA GLN A 420 -13.24 2.77 22.08
C GLN A 420 -13.72 4.22 21.94
N THR A 421 -15.03 4.46 22.07
CA THR A 421 -15.64 5.79 21.96
C THR A 421 -15.64 6.59 23.27
N ALA A 422 -15.43 5.93 24.43
CA ALA A 422 -15.44 6.58 25.75
C ALA A 422 -14.08 7.19 26.18
N SER A 423 -13.00 6.98 25.43
CA SER A 423 -11.62 7.30 25.83
C SER A 423 -11.14 8.73 25.52
N THR A 424 -12.03 9.67 25.21
CA THR A 424 -11.67 11.06 24.82
C THR A 424 -11.86 12.12 25.91
N SER A 425 -11.84 11.75 27.19
CA SER A 425 -11.76 12.71 28.29
C SER A 425 -10.78 12.25 29.37
N THR A 426 -9.53 12.71 29.32
CA THR A 426 -8.59 12.58 30.43
C THR A 426 -8.42 13.91 31.16
N VAL A 427 -8.89 13.92 32.41
CA VAL A 427 -8.61 14.94 33.42
C VAL A 427 -7.22 14.69 34.02
N GLY A 428 -6.39 15.73 34.09
CA GLY A 428 -5.44 15.92 35.22
C GLY A 428 -4.11 15.16 35.23
N VAL A 429 -3.36 15.10 34.13
CA VAL A 429 -1.92 14.77 34.19
C VAL A 429 -1.10 16.08 34.26
N PRO A 430 -0.19 16.27 35.23
CA PRO A 430 0.67 17.44 35.29
C PRO A 430 1.55 17.56 34.04
N ARG A 431 1.64 18.76 33.45
CA ARG A 431 2.50 19.05 32.28
C ARG A 431 3.96 19.08 32.72
N VAL A 432 4.77 18.15 32.25
CA VAL A 432 6.22 18.05 32.50
C VAL A 432 6.98 18.54 31.25
N ARG A 433 7.99 19.41 31.42
CA ARG A 433 8.90 19.82 30.32
C ARG A 433 10.03 18.79 30.16
N SER A 434 10.67 18.77 28.99
CA SER A 434 11.87 17.96 28.77
C SER A 434 13.04 18.41 29.65
N ASP A 435 14.05 17.55 29.76
CA ASP A 435 15.30 17.80 30.47
C ASP A 435 16.37 18.53 29.63
N VAL A 436 16.00 19.00 28.43
CA VAL A 436 16.86 19.79 27.53
C VAL A 436 17.41 21.01 28.25
N LYS A 437 18.73 21.15 28.26
CA LYS A 437 19.38 22.30 28.89
C LYS A 437 19.40 23.49 27.93
N PRO A 438 19.32 24.73 28.44
CA PRO A 438 19.48 25.91 27.60
C PRO A 438 20.82 25.90 26.85
N SER A 439 20.80 26.27 25.56
CA SER A 439 22.02 26.34 24.75
C SER A 439 23.08 27.25 25.39
N SER A 440 24.33 26.81 25.34
CA SER A 440 25.49 27.60 25.79
C SER A 440 25.73 28.83 24.90
N SER A 441 25.31 28.79 23.63
CA SER A 441 25.40 29.90 22.68
C SER A 441 24.22 29.90 21.71
N ILE A 442 23.58 31.06 21.57
CA ILE A 442 22.59 31.32 20.52
C ILE A 442 23.34 31.97 19.34
N PRO A 443 23.31 31.39 18.13
CA PRO A 443 24.00 31.95 16.98
C PRO A 443 23.33 33.25 16.52
N ASN A 444 24.12 34.16 15.96
CA ASN A 444 23.58 35.37 15.32
C ASN A 444 23.46 35.10 13.81
N PRO A 445 22.25 35.16 13.22
CA PRO A 445 22.10 34.93 11.79
C PRO A 445 22.75 36.07 10.98
N PRO A 446 23.18 35.82 9.74
CA PRO A 446 23.77 36.85 8.88
C PRO A 446 22.76 37.91 8.42
N PHE A 447 21.46 37.63 8.52
CA PHE A 447 20.36 38.54 8.22
C PHE A 447 19.07 38.08 8.93
N TRP A 448 18.07 38.98 8.98
CA TRP A 448 16.70 38.66 9.41
C TRP A 448 15.74 38.70 8.23
N GLY A 449 14.71 37.86 8.26
CA GLY A 449 13.78 37.66 7.15
C GLY A 449 14.25 36.57 6.20
N ASP A 450 13.83 36.66 4.94
CA ASP A 450 14.02 35.63 3.94
C ASP A 450 14.86 36.08 2.73
N ARG A 451 15.41 35.11 2.01
CA ARG A 451 16.14 35.27 0.74
C ARG A 451 15.81 34.13 -0.20
N VAL A 452 15.88 34.43 -1.49
CA VAL A 452 15.79 33.45 -2.58
C VAL A 452 17.16 33.24 -3.19
N VAL A 453 17.49 31.99 -3.48
CA VAL A 453 18.64 31.61 -4.28
C VAL A 453 18.18 30.76 -5.46
N GLU A 454 18.48 31.27 -6.64
CA GLU A 454 18.32 30.61 -7.93
C GLU A 454 19.74 30.36 -8.49
N ASP A 455 19.93 29.40 -9.40
CA ASP A 455 21.24 29.01 -9.99
C ASP A 455 22.14 28.11 -9.11
N ILE A 456 21.55 27.16 -8.37
CA ILE A 456 22.33 26.18 -7.60
C ILE A 456 22.77 25.03 -8.51
N SER A 457 24.06 24.72 -8.52
CA SER A 457 24.60 23.67 -9.40
C SER A 457 24.19 22.27 -8.94
N LEU A 458 23.62 21.48 -9.87
CA LEU A 458 23.35 20.05 -9.65
C LEU A 458 24.62 19.25 -9.30
N THR A 459 25.80 19.69 -9.75
CA THR A 459 27.07 19.03 -9.39
C THR A 459 27.40 19.15 -7.91
N ASP A 460 26.93 20.20 -7.26
CA ASP A 460 27.14 20.43 -5.82
C ASP A 460 26.09 19.68 -4.99
N ILE A 461 24.91 19.42 -5.57
CA ILE A 461 23.78 18.73 -4.93
C ILE A 461 23.94 17.21 -5.01
N PHE A 462 24.35 16.65 -6.16
CA PHE A 462 24.41 15.19 -6.34
C PHE A 462 25.24 14.41 -5.30
N PRO A 463 26.34 14.94 -4.72
CA PRO A 463 27.04 14.28 -3.61
C PRO A 463 26.20 14.10 -2.33
N PHE A 464 25.08 14.82 -2.21
CA PHE A 464 24.13 14.76 -1.10
C PHE A 464 22.89 13.89 -1.42
N VAL A 465 22.85 13.22 -2.58
CA VAL A 465 21.81 12.23 -2.86
C VAL A 465 22.04 10.99 -1.98
N ASN A 466 21.00 10.61 -1.22
CA ASN A 466 21.04 9.41 -0.41
C ASN A 466 20.85 8.17 -1.30
N GLU A 467 21.95 7.58 -1.75
CA GLU A 467 21.95 6.38 -2.61
C GLU A 467 21.18 5.20 -1.98
N VAL A 468 21.10 5.10 -0.66
CA VAL A 468 20.33 4.03 0.00
C VAL A 468 18.84 4.27 -0.17
N ALA A 469 18.37 5.49 0.07
CA ALA A 469 16.97 5.88 -0.11
C ALA A 469 16.56 5.81 -1.59
N LEU A 470 17.42 6.31 -2.49
CA LEU A 470 17.19 6.23 -3.93
C LEU A 470 17.15 4.79 -4.43
N PHE A 471 18.21 4.00 -4.21
CA PHE A 471 18.31 2.68 -4.84
C PHE A 471 17.35 1.67 -4.23
N ARG A 472 17.20 1.64 -2.90
CA ARG A 472 16.34 0.66 -2.23
C ARG A 472 14.91 1.14 -2.06
N GLY A 473 14.72 2.43 -1.76
CA GLY A 473 13.41 3.01 -1.50
C GLY A 473 12.70 3.40 -2.78
N GLN A 474 13.26 4.32 -3.57
CA GLN A 474 12.58 4.82 -4.77
C GLN A 474 12.65 3.82 -5.92
N TRP A 475 13.84 3.31 -6.24
CA TRP A 475 14.07 2.42 -7.38
C TRP A 475 13.87 0.95 -7.06
N GLN A 476 13.65 0.60 -5.78
CA GLN A 476 13.30 -0.75 -5.35
C GLN A 476 14.32 -1.82 -5.79
N PHE A 477 15.60 -1.45 -5.94
CA PHE A 477 16.71 -2.39 -6.00
C PHE A 477 17.01 -2.87 -4.58
N THR A 478 16.21 -3.80 -4.10
CA THR A 478 16.34 -4.36 -2.75
C THR A 478 17.41 -5.44 -2.71
N ARG A 479 17.92 -5.72 -1.50
CA ARG A 479 18.92 -6.76 -1.28
C ARG A 479 18.40 -8.18 -1.56
N GLY A 480 17.10 -8.41 -1.42
CA GLY A 480 16.51 -9.75 -1.53
C GLY A 480 17.27 -10.80 -0.70
N LYS A 481 17.60 -11.93 -1.33
CA LYS A 481 18.38 -13.03 -0.71
C LYS A 481 19.90 -12.85 -0.79
N MET A 482 20.39 -11.79 -1.44
CA MET A 482 21.83 -11.60 -1.67
C MET A 482 22.56 -11.33 -0.35
N SER A 483 23.81 -11.78 -0.24
CA SER A 483 24.72 -11.32 0.80
C SER A 483 25.03 -9.81 0.63
N GLY A 484 25.59 -9.17 1.66
CA GLY A 484 25.93 -7.75 1.60
C GLY A 484 26.96 -7.44 0.49
N SER A 485 27.95 -8.30 0.31
CA SER A 485 28.99 -8.16 -0.73
C SER A 485 28.46 -8.41 -2.14
N GLU A 486 27.56 -9.38 -2.31
CA GLU A 486 26.91 -9.63 -3.60
C GLU A 486 26.00 -8.47 -3.98
N TYR A 487 25.22 -7.96 -3.03
CA TYR A 487 24.36 -6.81 -3.26
C TYR A 487 25.18 -5.57 -3.65
N GLN A 488 26.30 -5.32 -2.97
CA GLN A 488 27.18 -4.21 -3.32
C GLN A 488 27.75 -4.37 -4.74
N SER A 489 28.21 -5.57 -5.10
CA SER A 489 28.70 -5.86 -6.45
C SER A 489 27.62 -5.66 -7.51
N PHE A 490 26.37 -6.02 -7.21
CA PHE A 490 25.23 -5.78 -8.08
C PHE A 490 24.93 -4.29 -8.24
N VAL A 491 24.92 -3.54 -7.14
CA VAL A 491 24.73 -2.08 -7.16
C VAL A 491 25.79 -1.43 -8.05
N ASP A 492 27.05 -1.77 -7.88
CA ASP A 492 28.14 -1.15 -8.64
C ASP A 492 28.12 -1.55 -10.12
N ALA A 493 27.75 -2.79 -10.44
CA ALA A 493 27.72 -3.28 -11.82
C ALA A 493 26.45 -2.88 -12.61
N LYS A 494 25.30 -2.68 -11.93
CA LYS A 494 24.00 -2.51 -12.59
C LYS A 494 23.27 -1.23 -12.23
N VAL A 495 23.28 -0.82 -10.97
CA VAL A 495 22.48 0.32 -10.48
C VAL A 495 23.23 1.64 -10.65
N ARG A 496 24.51 1.68 -10.27
CA ARG A 496 25.35 2.89 -10.35
C ARG A 496 25.49 3.42 -11.78
N PRO A 497 25.66 2.61 -12.84
CA PRO A 497 25.65 3.10 -14.22
C PRO A 497 24.33 3.77 -14.62
N VAL A 498 23.17 3.26 -14.16
CA VAL A 498 21.85 3.87 -14.42
C VAL A 498 21.77 5.24 -13.73
N PHE A 499 22.24 5.33 -12.48
CA PHE A 499 22.33 6.58 -11.74
C PHE A 499 23.23 7.61 -12.41
N ASP A 500 24.41 7.21 -12.87
CA ASP A 500 25.33 8.11 -13.55
C ASP A 500 24.78 8.59 -14.91
N ALA A 501 24.11 7.71 -15.65
CA ALA A 501 23.44 8.08 -16.90
C ALA A 501 22.31 9.09 -16.67
N TRP A 502 21.48 8.90 -15.64
CA TRP A 502 20.39 9.83 -15.33
C TRP A 502 20.87 11.17 -14.80
N LYS A 503 21.92 11.22 -13.97
CA LYS A 503 22.55 12.48 -13.57
C LYS A 503 23.06 13.26 -14.77
N LYS A 504 23.75 12.58 -15.70
CA LYS A 504 24.25 13.18 -16.93
C LYS A 504 23.10 13.74 -17.77
N ARG A 505 22.05 12.95 -17.98
CA ARG A 505 20.87 13.37 -18.73
C ARG A 505 20.17 14.58 -18.09
N ALA A 506 19.97 14.56 -16.77
CA ALA A 506 19.37 15.67 -16.03
C ALA A 506 20.14 16.98 -16.19
N LEU A 507 21.48 16.92 -16.24
CA LEU A 507 22.35 18.06 -16.51
C LEU A 507 22.23 18.54 -17.97
N GLU A 508 22.35 17.64 -18.95
CA GLU A 508 22.38 17.97 -20.38
C GLU A 508 21.04 18.52 -20.88
N GLU A 509 19.94 17.89 -20.44
CA GLU A 509 18.56 18.25 -20.83
C GLU A 509 17.93 19.29 -19.89
N LYS A 510 18.64 19.75 -18.84
CA LYS A 510 18.16 20.73 -17.85
C LYS A 510 16.83 20.34 -17.20
N LEU A 511 16.71 19.06 -16.81
CA LEU A 511 15.46 18.50 -16.30
C LEU A 511 15.17 18.86 -14.84
N LEU A 512 16.20 19.24 -14.09
CA LEU A 512 16.11 19.63 -12.68
C LEU A 512 16.63 21.06 -12.55
N ILE A 513 15.81 21.94 -11.93
CA ILE A 513 16.08 23.37 -11.75
C ILE A 513 16.03 23.68 -10.23
N PRO A 514 17.14 23.47 -9.51
CA PRO A 514 17.23 23.73 -8.08
C PRO A 514 16.96 25.20 -7.71
N LYS A 515 16.06 25.42 -6.76
CA LYS A 515 15.79 26.73 -6.16
C LYS A 515 15.53 26.60 -4.67
N VAL A 516 15.93 27.62 -3.92
CA VAL A 516 15.72 27.66 -2.46
C VAL A 516 15.19 29.01 -2.04
N VAL A 517 14.24 29.00 -1.11
CA VAL A 517 13.89 30.14 -0.29
C VAL A 517 14.14 29.77 1.16
N TYR A 518 14.87 30.62 1.88
CA TYR A 518 15.24 30.36 3.26
C TYR A 518 15.34 31.65 4.05
N GLY A 519 15.30 31.56 5.37
CA GLY A 519 15.33 32.74 6.21
C GLY A 519 15.58 32.43 7.68
N TYR A 520 15.80 33.49 8.43
CA TYR A 520 16.02 33.46 9.88
C TYR A 520 15.05 34.42 10.55
N PHE A 521 14.42 33.96 11.62
CA PHE A 521 13.38 34.71 12.32
C PHE A 521 13.63 34.71 13.83
N PRO A 522 13.40 35.85 14.52
CA PRO A 522 13.54 35.90 15.97
C PRO A 522 12.43 35.05 16.61
N CYS A 523 12.80 34.23 17.59
CA CYS A 523 11.84 33.35 18.25
C CYS A 523 12.13 33.13 19.74
N GLN A 524 11.12 32.71 20.48
CA GLN A 524 11.23 32.26 21.87
C GLN A 524 10.22 31.16 22.14
N SER A 525 10.58 30.22 23.02
CA SER A 525 9.68 29.15 23.42
C SER A 525 8.71 29.59 24.52
N ASP A 526 7.49 29.08 24.42
CA ASP A 526 6.40 29.28 25.37
C ASP A 526 5.70 27.92 25.56
N TRP A 527 6.30 27.09 26.42
CA TRP A 527 5.92 25.68 26.56
C TRP A 527 6.05 24.91 25.24
N ASN A 528 4.95 24.35 24.75
CA ASN A 528 4.89 23.61 23.50
C ASN A 528 4.82 24.55 22.28
N ASP A 529 4.65 25.84 22.52
CA ASP A 529 4.61 26.83 21.46
C ASP A 529 6.01 27.40 21.20
N LEU A 530 6.28 27.69 19.93
CA LEU A 530 7.40 28.52 19.51
C LEU A 530 6.85 29.80 18.88
N VAL A 531 7.06 30.91 19.56
CA VAL A 531 6.58 32.23 19.16
C VAL A 531 7.61 32.86 18.23
N ILE A 532 7.15 33.27 17.05
CA ILE A 532 7.96 33.94 16.02
C ILE A 532 7.61 35.42 16.04
N TYR A 533 8.63 36.27 16.05
CA TYR A 533 8.46 37.72 16.09
C TYR A 533 8.75 38.36 14.73
N GLU A 534 8.24 39.58 14.55
CA GLU A 534 8.72 40.47 13.49
C GLU A 534 10.17 40.92 13.76
N ASN A 535 10.79 41.56 12.77
CA ASN A 535 12.18 42.06 12.87
C ASN A 535 12.37 43.15 13.95
N ASP A 536 11.30 43.64 14.58
CA ASP A 536 11.36 44.51 15.75
C ASP A 536 11.63 43.74 17.06
N HIS A 537 11.62 42.40 17.02
CA HIS A 537 11.88 41.48 18.13
C HIS A 537 10.88 41.59 19.29
N THR A 538 9.70 42.19 19.04
CA THR A 538 8.69 42.45 20.08
C THR A 538 7.27 42.09 19.63
N THR A 539 6.94 42.30 18.36
CA THR A 539 5.62 42.01 17.82
C THR A 539 5.53 40.53 17.44
N GLU A 540 4.62 39.78 18.07
CA GLU A 540 4.34 38.39 17.67
C GLU A 540 3.77 38.37 16.24
N LYS A 541 4.46 37.64 15.36
CA LYS A 541 4.06 37.44 13.96
C LYS A 541 3.15 36.22 13.81
N LEU A 542 3.58 35.09 14.37
CA LEU A 542 2.83 33.83 14.42
C LEU A 542 3.43 32.89 15.47
N ARG A 543 2.78 31.73 15.67
CA ARG A 543 3.29 30.65 16.53
C ARG A 543 3.17 29.27 15.90
N PHE A 544 4.16 28.42 16.15
CA PHE A 544 4.06 26.97 15.95
C PHE A 544 3.69 26.31 17.27
N THR A 545 2.88 25.25 17.23
CA THR A 545 2.55 24.45 18.41
C THR A 545 2.99 23.02 18.14
N PHE A 546 3.95 22.54 18.93
CA PHE A 546 4.52 21.22 18.73
C PHE A 546 3.98 20.22 19.77
N PRO A 547 3.71 18.97 19.36
CA PRO A 547 3.38 17.92 20.31
C PRO A 547 4.58 17.62 21.22
N ARG A 548 4.28 16.99 22.35
CA ARG A 548 5.27 16.59 23.35
C ARG A 548 5.30 15.07 23.46
N GLN A 549 6.49 14.50 23.43
CA GLN A 549 6.71 13.06 23.50
C GLN A 549 6.16 12.48 24.81
N SER A 550 5.54 11.30 24.72
CA SER A 550 4.94 10.59 25.86
C SER A 550 5.93 9.79 26.71
N ASP A 551 7.16 9.61 26.24
CA ASP A 551 8.23 8.90 26.92
C ASP A 551 8.84 9.71 28.08
N ASN A 552 9.86 9.14 28.75
CA ASN A 552 10.52 9.77 29.89
C ASN A 552 11.28 11.07 29.56
N HIS A 553 11.63 11.33 28.29
CA HIS A 553 12.39 12.53 27.90
C HIS A 553 11.46 13.72 27.63
N HIS A 554 10.19 13.47 27.30
CA HIS A 554 9.19 14.50 27.06
C HIS A 554 9.61 15.54 26.02
N TYR A 555 10.38 15.17 24.99
CA TYR A 555 10.87 16.10 23.99
C TYR A 555 9.75 16.84 23.26
N CYS A 556 10.01 18.12 23.00
CA CYS A 556 9.17 19.01 22.21
C CYS A 556 10.10 19.96 21.46
N ILE A 557 9.83 20.24 20.17
CA ILE A 557 10.75 21.05 19.34
C ILE A 557 10.97 22.45 19.95
N SER A 558 9.95 23.04 20.56
CA SER A 558 10.04 24.35 21.22
C SER A 558 11.07 24.38 22.36
N ASP A 559 11.31 23.26 23.04
CA ASP A 559 12.25 23.22 24.18
C ASP A 559 13.72 23.42 23.75
N PHE A 560 14.03 23.27 22.46
CA PHE A 560 15.37 23.55 21.91
C PHE A 560 15.66 25.05 21.71
N PHE A 561 14.69 25.92 22.02
CA PHE A 561 14.83 27.37 21.90
C PHE A 561 14.71 28.06 23.27
N ALA A 562 15.34 29.21 23.40
CA ALA A 562 15.34 30.01 24.62
C ALA A 562 13.89 30.36 25.05
N PRO A 563 13.52 30.08 26.31
CA PRO A 563 12.18 30.38 26.80
C PRO A 563 12.00 31.88 27.00
N LYS A 564 10.76 32.38 26.83
CA LYS A 564 10.42 33.80 27.05
C LYS A 564 10.91 34.32 28.40
N GLU A 565 10.79 33.50 29.44
CA GLU A 565 11.22 33.82 30.81
C GLU A 565 12.72 34.05 30.95
N SER A 566 13.54 33.55 30.02
CA SER A 566 14.98 33.79 30.01
C SER A 566 15.36 35.21 29.59
N GLY A 567 14.43 35.94 28.94
CA GLY A 567 14.69 37.26 28.35
C GLY A 567 15.66 37.26 27.16
N LYS A 568 16.12 36.09 26.69
CA LYS A 568 17.00 35.95 25.53
C LYS A 568 16.18 35.73 24.25
N MET A 569 16.49 36.48 23.20
CA MET A 569 15.91 36.24 21.87
C MET A 569 16.71 35.13 21.18
N ASP A 570 15.99 34.12 20.67
CA ASP A 570 16.57 33.01 19.93
C ASP A 570 16.32 33.17 18.42
N VAL A 571 16.87 32.27 17.60
CA VAL A 571 16.74 32.26 16.15
C VAL A 571 16.26 30.90 15.66
N ILE A 572 15.21 30.92 14.84
CA ILE A 572 14.79 29.76 14.04
C ILE A 572 15.20 30.00 12.59
N GLY A 573 15.78 28.98 11.95
CA GLY A 573 15.91 28.96 10.51
C GLY A 573 14.68 28.31 9.86
N CYS A 574 14.28 28.77 8.69
CA CYS A 574 13.21 28.16 7.91
C CYS A 574 13.68 28.03 6.46
N MET A 575 13.26 26.97 5.76
CA MET A 575 13.55 26.82 4.34
C MET A 575 12.46 26.06 3.59
N LEU A 576 12.31 26.37 2.31
CA LEU A 576 11.70 25.51 1.30
C LEU A 576 12.62 25.41 0.09
N VAL A 577 12.73 24.21 -0.45
CA VAL A 577 13.55 23.90 -1.61
C VAL A 577 12.71 23.20 -2.66
N THR A 578 13.08 23.35 -3.93
CA THR A 578 12.49 22.60 -5.05
C THR A 578 13.53 22.34 -6.12
N VAL A 579 13.36 21.26 -6.89
CA VAL A 579 14.08 21.05 -8.16
C VAL A 579 13.24 21.45 -9.38
N GLY A 580 12.17 22.21 -9.16
CA GLY A 580 11.41 22.91 -10.19
C GLY A 580 10.29 22.08 -10.84
N GLN A 581 9.28 22.79 -11.37
CA GLN A 581 8.11 22.19 -12.02
C GLN A 581 8.47 21.33 -13.24
N GLN A 582 9.57 21.65 -13.92
CA GLN A 582 10.09 20.88 -15.06
C GLN A 582 10.29 19.39 -14.71
N ALA A 583 10.65 19.07 -13.46
CA ALA A 583 10.78 17.69 -13.01
C ALA A 583 9.42 16.96 -13.05
N SER A 584 8.38 17.57 -12.47
CA SER A 584 7.03 17.00 -12.50
C SER A 584 6.50 16.85 -13.92
N ASP A 585 6.71 17.86 -14.77
CA ASP A 585 6.23 17.85 -16.15
C ASP A 585 6.92 16.76 -16.98
N PHE A 586 8.24 16.59 -16.82
CA PHE A 586 8.98 15.54 -17.51
C PHE A 586 8.64 14.14 -16.98
N SER A 587 8.45 14.00 -15.66
CA SER A 587 7.90 12.77 -15.07
C SER A 587 6.53 12.44 -15.66
N ALA A 588 5.62 13.42 -15.79
CA ALA A 588 4.33 13.21 -16.42
C ALA A 588 4.45 12.78 -17.89
N GLN A 589 5.38 13.36 -18.66
CA GLN A 589 5.65 12.95 -20.04
C GLN A 589 6.15 11.51 -20.15
N LEU A 590 7.11 11.10 -19.31
CA LEU A 590 7.58 9.71 -19.26
C LEU A 590 6.45 8.75 -18.89
N PHE A 591 5.60 9.18 -17.96
CA PHE A 591 4.43 8.43 -17.53
C PHE A 591 3.42 8.25 -18.67
N GLU A 592 3.06 9.33 -19.36
CA GLU A 592 2.08 9.36 -20.46
C GLU A 592 2.57 8.63 -21.71
N SER A 593 3.89 8.56 -21.91
CA SER A 593 4.52 7.82 -23.01
C SER A 593 4.79 6.34 -22.70
N ASP A 594 4.21 5.83 -21.60
CA ASP A 594 4.35 4.45 -21.13
C ASP A 594 5.80 4.02 -20.88
N ASN A 595 6.68 4.96 -20.58
CA ASN A 595 8.07 4.68 -20.24
C ASN A 595 8.22 4.60 -18.72
N TYR A 596 7.58 3.59 -18.13
CA TYR A 596 7.44 3.42 -16.69
C TYR A 596 8.77 3.17 -15.97
N ALA A 597 9.72 2.48 -16.61
CA ALA A 597 11.05 2.28 -16.05
C ALA A 597 11.80 3.61 -15.94
N ASP A 598 11.83 4.40 -17.02
CA ASP A 598 12.45 5.72 -16.99
C ASP A 598 11.72 6.68 -16.06
N TYR A 599 10.38 6.62 -16.01
CA TYR A 599 9.58 7.37 -15.04
C TYR A 599 10.01 7.05 -13.61
N LEU A 600 10.09 5.77 -13.24
CA LEU A 600 10.51 5.34 -11.91
C LEU A 600 11.91 5.89 -11.58
N TYR A 601 12.85 5.76 -12.53
CA TYR A 601 14.21 6.22 -12.32
C TYR A 601 14.29 7.73 -12.16
N PHE A 602 13.70 8.48 -13.08
CA PHE A 602 13.76 9.93 -13.09
C PHE A 602 12.97 10.54 -11.93
N HIS A 603 11.75 10.08 -11.68
CA HIS A 603 10.95 10.56 -10.55
C HIS A 603 11.68 10.31 -9.23
N GLY A 604 12.18 9.09 -9.00
CA GLY A 604 12.98 8.78 -7.81
C GLY A 604 14.22 9.67 -7.67
N LEU A 605 14.96 9.88 -8.77
CA LEU A 605 16.12 10.78 -8.78
C LEU A 605 15.71 12.22 -8.43
N SER A 606 14.61 12.72 -9.00
CA SER A 606 14.15 14.09 -8.81
C SER A 606 13.73 14.37 -7.37
N VAL A 607 13.00 13.44 -6.74
CA VAL A 607 12.60 13.52 -5.32
C VAL A 607 13.83 13.50 -4.41
N GLU A 608 14.74 12.55 -4.62
CA GLU A 608 15.96 12.46 -3.81
C GLU A 608 16.92 13.63 -4.07
N THR A 609 16.86 14.27 -5.24
CA THR A 609 17.61 15.50 -5.51
C THR A 609 17.02 16.70 -4.76
N ALA A 610 15.70 16.76 -4.55
CA ALA A 610 15.08 17.77 -3.69
C ALA A 610 15.51 17.61 -2.22
N GLU A 611 15.54 16.37 -1.71
CA GLU A 611 16.07 16.10 -0.36
C GLU A 611 17.58 16.37 -0.25
N ALA A 612 18.36 16.03 -1.30
CA ALA A 612 19.77 16.36 -1.38
C ALA A 612 20.00 17.88 -1.35
N LEU A 613 19.16 18.65 -2.05
CA LEU A 613 19.18 20.11 -2.03
C LEU A 613 18.85 20.64 -0.63
N ALA A 614 17.88 20.05 0.06
CA ALA A 614 17.56 20.39 1.43
C ALA A 614 18.75 20.14 2.38
N GLU A 615 19.44 19.02 2.24
CA GLU A 615 20.62 18.70 3.07
C GLU A 615 21.81 19.60 2.75
N TYR A 616 22.08 19.84 1.46
CA TYR A 616 23.11 20.77 1.00
C TYR A 616 22.84 22.19 1.54
N TRP A 617 21.60 22.66 1.46
CA TRP A 617 21.24 23.99 1.92
C TRP A 617 21.25 24.11 3.44
N HIS A 618 20.81 23.07 4.16
CA HIS A 618 20.93 23.01 5.60
C HIS A 618 22.41 23.15 6.04
N ARG A 619 23.35 22.53 5.32
CA ARG A 619 24.78 22.74 5.55
C ARG A 619 25.21 24.20 5.32
N GLN A 620 24.71 24.87 4.28
CA GLN A 620 24.96 26.30 4.07
C GLN A 620 24.43 27.14 5.24
N MET A 621 23.22 26.85 5.71
CA MET A 621 22.65 27.54 6.87
C MET A 621 23.45 27.32 8.16
N ARG A 622 24.01 26.11 8.37
CA ARG A 622 24.91 25.85 9.51
C ARG A 622 26.23 26.61 9.40
N LEU A 623 26.78 26.77 8.18
CA LEU A 623 27.96 27.60 7.93
C LEU A 623 27.67 29.08 8.24
N GLU A 624 26.53 29.58 7.78
CA GLU A 624 26.05 30.94 8.03
C GLU A 624 25.85 31.22 9.53
N LEU A 625 25.31 30.25 10.28
CA LEU A 625 25.13 30.34 11.73
C LEU A 625 26.41 30.09 12.53
N GLY A 626 27.52 29.72 11.88
CA GLY A 626 28.79 29.42 12.54
C GLY A 626 28.80 28.12 13.37
N ILE A 627 27.86 27.20 13.12
CA ILE A 627 27.70 25.93 13.87
C ILE A 627 28.17 24.69 13.08
N ALA A 628 28.70 24.87 11.87
CA ALA A 628 29.18 23.78 11.02
C ALA A 628 30.58 23.25 11.38
N SER A 629 31.26 23.81 12.39
CA SER A 629 32.64 23.40 12.74
C SER A 629 32.76 21.94 13.21
N GLY A 630 31.65 21.36 13.67
CA GLY A 630 31.54 19.95 14.08
C GLY A 630 31.00 19.01 13.01
N ASP A 631 30.75 19.49 11.79
CA ASP A 631 30.23 18.65 10.70
C ASP A 631 31.24 17.55 10.35
N HIS A 632 30.76 16.31 10.24
CA HIS A 632 31.60 15.19 9.82
C HIS A 632 32.09 15.38 8.37
N SER A 633 33.36 15.05 8.09
CA SER A 633 33.99 15.24 6.77
C SER A 633 33.40 14.35 5.67
N ASP A 634 32.95 13.15 6.02
CA ASP A 634 32.17 12.25 5.16
C ASP A 634 30.70 12.68 5.07
N THR A 635 30.26 13.07 3.86
CA THR A 635 28.88 13.50 3.59
C THR A 635 27.85 12.41 3.92
N LYS A 636 28.21 11.13 3.81
CA LYS A 636 27.29 10.03 4.13
C LYS A 636 26.90 9.97 5.61
N LYS A 637 27.77 10.47 6.49
CA LYS A 637 27.50 10.52 7.94
C LYS A 637 26.67 11.74 8.33
N LEU A 638 26.53 12.73 7.46
CA LEU A 638 25.60 13.85 7.67
C LEU A 638 24.15 13.33 7.71
N PHE A 639 23.79 12.32 6.91
CA PHE A 639 22.47 11.68 6.98
C PHE A 639 22.17 11.00 8.33
N GLN A 640 23.19 10.74 9.15
CA GLN A 640 23.05 10.21 10.51
C GLN A 640 23.03 11.32 11.57
N GLN A 641 22.80 12.57 11.16
CA GLN A 641 22.86 13.77 12.01
C GLN A 641 24.19 13.93 12.76
N SER A 642 25.31 13.59 12.10
CA SER A 642 26.67 13.86 12.61
C SER A 642 27.07 15.32 12.38
N TYR A 643 26.20 16.24 12.82
CA TYR A 643 26.35 17.69 12.82
C TYR A 643 25.60 18.30 14.01
N GLN A 644 25.86 19.58 14.31
CA GLN A 644 25.12 20.33 15.33
C GLN A 644 23.75 20.79 14.78
N GLY A 645 22.71 20.68 15.60
CA GLY A 645 21.35 21.08 15.24
C GLY A 645 20.55 19.96 14.55
N SER A 646 19.33 20.29 14.15
CA SER A 646 18.41 19.40 13.43
C SER A 646 17.52 20.17 12.46
N ARG A 647 17.08 19.48 11.41
CA ARG A 647 16.12 19.96 10.42
C ARG A 647 14.82 19.20 10.58
N TYR A 648 13.71 19.85 10.96
CA TYR A 648 12.41 19.18 11.10
C TYR A 648 11.48 19.57 9.96
N SER A 649 10.87 18.58 9.31
CA SER A 649 9.92 18.77 8.21
C SER A 649 8.52 18.38 8.67
N PHE A 650 7.52 19.19 8.35
CA PHE A 650 6.13 18.91 8.75
C PHE A 650 5.61 17.62 8.10
N GLY A 651 4.79 16.88 8.86
CA GLY A 651 4.31 15.53 8.50
C GLY A 651 5.19 14.40 9.03
N TYR A 652 6.37 14.71 9.59
CA TYR A 652 7.23 13.73 10.27
C TYR A 652 6.88 13.61 11.76
N PRO A 653 7.27 12.50 12.44
CA PRO A 653 6.82 12.20 13.80
C PRO A 653 6.96 13.34 14.83
N ALA A 654 8.06 14.11 14.80
CA ALA A 654 8.29 15.22 15.72
C ALA A 654 7.42 16.47 15.46
N CYS A 655 6.89 16.64 14.25
CA CYS A 655 5.98 17.74 13.86
C CYS A 655 4.95 17.23 12.83
N PRO A 656 3.99 16.40 13.28
CA PRO A 656 3.12 15.62 12.39
C PRO A 656 2.05 16.45 11.68
N HIS A 657 1.78 17.67 12.14
CA HIS A 657 0.74 18.54 11.60
C HIS A 657 1.18 19.18 10.28
N LEU A 658 0.69 18.67 9.15
CA LEU A 658 0.98 19.22 7.82
C LEU A 658 0.45 20.65 7.64
N GLU A 659 -0.63 21.04 8.32
CA GLU A 659 -1.21 22.39 8.25
C GLU A 659 -0.24 23.52 8.65
N ASP A 660 0.77 23.21 9.47
CA ASP A 660 1.83 24.16 9.85
C ASP A 660 2.70 24.61 8.67
N GLN A 661 2.64 23.92 7.52
CA GLN A 661 3.23 24.39 6.26
C GLN A 661 2.72 25.79 5.88
N SER A 662 1.45 26.11 6.16
CA SER A 662 0.87 27.43 5.90
C SER A 662 1.63 28.56 6.61
N LYS A 663 2.18 28.27 7.80
CA LYS A 663 3.00 29.22 8.57
C LYS A 663 4.37 29.41 7.94
N LEU A 664 5.00 28.36 7.43
CA LEU A 664 6.23 28.50 6.63
C LEU A 664 6.00 29.33 5.36
N PHE A 665 4.86 29.14 4.69
CA PHE A 665 4.48 29.96 3.55
C PHE A 665 4.32 31.44 3.90
N THR A 666 3.77 31.72 5.07
CA THR A 666 3.65 33.09 5.60
C THR A 666 5.02 33.71 5.90
N LEU A 667 5.99 32.91 6.37
CA LEU A 667 7.34 33.39 6.67
C LEU A 667 8.20 33.60 5.42
N LEU A 668 8.06 32.72 4.42
CA LEU A 668 9.04 32.61 3.33
C LEU A 668 8.50 32.98 1.94
N ASP A 669 7.19 33.15 1.73
CA ASP A 669 6.59 33.39 0.41
C ASP A 669 7.23 32.54 -0.72
N PRO A 670 7.11 31.20 -0.65
CA PRO A 670 7.79 30.27 -1.56
C PRO A 670 7.20 30.25 -2.97
N LYS A 671 6.11 31.01 -3.23
CA LYS A 671 5.60 31.26 -4.58
C LYS A 671 6.68 31.89 -5.48
N ARG A 672 7.62 32.64 -4.90
CA ARG A 672 8.78 33.21 -5.62
C ARG A 672 9.68 32.16 -6.26
N ILE A 673 9.72 30.94 -5.71
CA ILE A 673 10.45 29.81 -6.30
C ILE A 673 9.52 28.79 -6.99
N GLY A 674 8.26 29.15 -7.18
CA GLY A 674 7.27 28.33 -7.89
C GLY A 674 6.60 27.25 -7.05
N ILE A 675 6.74 27.28 -5.72
CA ILE A 675 6.08 26.31 -4.84
C ILE A 675 4.71 26.85 -4.38
N THR A 676 3.70 25.99 -4.42
CA THR A 676 2.34 26.25 -3.93
C THR A 676 1.90 25.16 -2.92
N LEU A 677 0.78 25.37 -2.22
CA LEU A 677 0.15 24.37 -1.36
C LEU A 677 -1.16 23.89 -1.97
N THR A 678 -1.46 22.60 -1.81
CA THR A 678 -2.81 22.06 -2.01
C THR A 678 -3.71 22.40 -0.82
N ASP A 679 -5.00 22.11 -0.94
CA ASP A 679 -5.97 22.27 0.16
C ASP A 679 -5.63 21.38 1.36
N GLU A 680 -4.98 20.23 1.12
CA GLU A 680 -4.45 19.31 2.14
C GLU A 680 -3.01 19.63 2.58
N TYR A 681 -2.50 20.82 2.25
CA TYR A 681 -1.19 21.33 2.67
C TYR A 681 0.02 20.56 2.11
N HIS A 682 -0.14 19.87 0.96
CA HIS A 682 1.00 19.29 0.25
C HIS A 682 1.72 20.32 -0.61
N LEU A 683 3.04 20.21 -0.73
CA LEU A 683 3.86 21.07 -1.58
C LEU A 683 3.68 20.68 -3.06
N VAL A 684 3.56 21.69 -3.93
CA VAL A 684 3.51 21.53 -5.39
C VAL A 684 4.56 22.47 -6.01
N PRO A 685 5.51 21.98 -6.83
CA PRO A 685 5.67 20.59 -7.27
C PRO A 685 6.07 19.65 -6.11
N GLU A 686 5.76 18.36 -6.26
CA GLU A 686 6.05 17.33 -5.25
C GLU A 686 7.55 17.14 -4.99
N GLN A 687 8.39 17.48 -5.97
CA GLN A 687 9.85 17.48 -5.83
C GLN A 687 10.34 18.71 -5.04
N SER A 688 9.76 18.90 -3.86
CA SER A 688 10.02 20.01 -2.96
C SER A 688 10.05 19.53 -1.52
N THR A 689 10.88 20.18 -0.70
CA THR A 689 11.01 19.87 0.72
C THR A 689 11.02 21.15 1.53
N SER A 690 10.35 21.15 2.67
CA SER A 690 10.27 22.27 3.60
C SER A 690 10.81 21.86 4.96
N ALA A 691 11.43 22.77 5.69
CA ALA A 691 11.81 22.49 7.07
C ALA A 691 12.01 23.74 7.93
N ILE A 692 11.92 23.52 9.24
CA ILE A 692 12.49 24.39 10.26
C ILE A 692 13.86 23.88 10.68
N ILE A 693 14.78 24.80 10.97
CA ILE A 693 16.16 24.55 11.35
C ILE A 693 16.35 24.97 12.80
N VAL A 694 16.73 23.99 13.61
CA VAL A 694 17.02 24.13 15.04
C VAL A 694 18.52 24.06 15.23
N HIS A 695 19.13 25.09 15.81
CA HIS A 695 20.60 25.16 15.98
C HIS A 695 21.11 24.42 17.23
N HIS A 696 20.20 24.08 18.16
CA HIS A 696 20.55 23.54 19.47
C HIS A 696 21.37 22.24 19.37
N PRO A 697 22.46 22.08 20.14
CA PRO A 697 23.33 20.90 20.05
C PRO A 697 22.65 19.59 20.46
N GLU A 698 21.68 19.65 21.37
CA GLU A 698 20.89 18.47 21.80
C GLU A 698 19.74 18.13 20.84
N ALA A 699 19.44 18.95 19.83
CA ALA A 699 18.35 18.68 18.90
C ALA A 699 18.66 17.44 18.03
N LYS A 700 17.77 16.44 18.10
CA LYS A 700 17.80 15.19 17.30
C LYS A 700 16.40 14.81 16.86
N TYR A 701 16.28 13.91 15.88
CA TYR A 701 14.97 13.34 15.54
C TYR A 701 14.42 12.50 16.69
N PHE A 702 13.12 12.66 16.98
CA PHE A 702 12.36 11.89 17.96
C PHE A 702 10.93 11.66 17.46
N ASN A 703 10.22 10.72 18.09
CA ASN A 703 8.84 10.37 17.76
C ASN A 703 7.94 10.76 18.93
N ILE A 704 6.69 11.14 18.65
CA ILE A 704 5.71 11.58 19.65
C ILE A 704 4.97 10.41 20.28
#